data_AF-A0AAV7DB30-F1
#
_entry.id   AF-A0AAV7DB30-F1
#
_cell.length_a   1.000
_cell.length_b   1.000
_cell.length_c   1.000
_cell.angle_alpha   90.00
_cell.angle_beta   90.00
_cell.angle_gamma   90.00
#
_symmetry.space_group_name_H-M   'P 1'
#
loop_
_entity.id
_entity.type
_entity.pdbx_description
1 polymer ?
#
loop_
_entity_poly.entity_id
_entity_poly.type
_entity_poly.pdbx_seq_one_letter_code
_entity_poly.pdbx_strand_id
1 'polypeptide(L)'
;MSWSPDQELVLLITGQQTLILMTKDFEPIAEIPIHQEDFGEGKFITVGWGKKETQFHGSEGKQAARQKVTSVQPAMHWDDHRPRVTWRGDGQLFAVSAICPETGSRKVRVWNRELCLQSTSEPVDGLEQALSWKPSGSLIASSQTKPNKHDVVFFEKNGLLHGEFTLPFAKGEVQVRELLWNSDSTVLALWLQDNGKEDIKPNTYVQLWVVGNYHWYLKQSLHFGNEDEKKVLSVMWDPEISYRLHVVCSGWQYLCYDWTWSTYCSGGNGAGGQTDVAVIDGDKVLVTSFDQSVVPPPMCTFHMQFPCAVNHVAFYTDPEKSSDFAVLDADNTLYICRYGIDADKDSNVKAVPGNGYKLLTRMPALEKKCRVQVPSCTTHPLCFRHLTWVADYTFLVVIQEANASQSAVYLMKITVDEQTVHVHEPSVTVNGHIISVSYSAKTKTCALQTANGQIWKYVWEPTPVLDSWKDKLGQDVKFQPPCVQTAIVEINGEESVLGITDRSRLFINNLLVAANITSFAIYDDFLLLTTHSHTCRCMSLRNTSLKDLEADLNGTSNSNDETVRKVERGSRIVTVVPQDTKVILQMPRGNLETVHHRALVLAQIRKWLNSCLYREAFECMRKLRINLNLLYDHNPQAFLDNVDLFVRQIDSVNYINLFLTEIKEEDVTTTMYPTHSASSVPSAQKSGAKKVDIICDVMRAAMEKLNPQKYCLSILTSYVRKTAPELETALQKVHELRESPPSPDAVSAEEALKYLLFLVDVNELYDHSLGTYDFDLVIMVAEKSQKDPKEYLPFLNKLKKMETNYQRYTIDKHLKRYKKALEHLSKCGEC
;
A
#
# COMPACT_ATOMS: atom_id res chain seq x y z
N MET A 1 -38.87 -17.19 16.34
CA MET A 1 -37.91 -17.92 17.19
C MET A 1 -36.51 -17.53 16.76
N SER A 2 -35.62 -17.26 17.70
CA SER A 2 -34.20 -16.97 17.42
C SER A 2 -33.37 -17.45 18.61
N TRP A 3 -32.29 -18.17 18.33
CA TRP A 3 -31.32 -18.59 19.34
C TRP A 3 -30.30 -17.47 19.60
N SER A 4 -29.86 -17.35 20.84
CA SER A 4 -28.68 -16.54 21.16
C SER A 4 -27.43 -17.15 20.48
N PRO A 5 -26.39 -16.34 20.18
CA PRO A 5 -25.18 -16.84 19.51
C PRO A 5 -24.45 -17.95 20.25
N ASP A 6 -24.54 -17.96 21.59
CA ASP A 6 -23.99 -19.01 22.46
C ASP A 6 -24.91 -20.23 22.61
N GLN A 7 -26.08 -20.23 21.96
CA GLN A 7 -27.09 -21.31 21.99
C GLN A 7 -27.63 -21.66 23.38
N GLU A 8 -27.44 -20.79 24.38
CA GLU A 8 -27.94 -21.03 25.74
C GLU A 8 -29.38 -20.54 25.95
N LEU A 9 -29.83 -19.60 25.13
CA LEU A 9 -31.16 -19.00 25.22
C LEU A 9 -31.90 -19.07 23.88
N VAL A 10 -33.21 -19.26 23.96
CA VAL A 10 -34.11 -19.14 22.82
C VAL A 10 -35.16 -18.06 23.09
N LEU A 11 -35.25 -17.12 22.16
CA LEU A 11 -36.29 -16.10 22.15
C LEU A 11 -37.42 -16.50 21.19
N LEU A 12 -38.63 -16.59 21.73
CA LEU A 12 -39.86 -16.81 20.99
C LEU A 12 -40.65 -15.52 20.93
N ILE A 13 -41.27 -15.27 19.77
CA ILE A 13 -42.23 -14.20 19.59
C ILE A 13 -43.56 -14.84 19.24
N THR A 14 -44.57 -14.62 20.07
CA THR A 14 -45.90 -15.22 19.91
C THR A 14 -46.76 -14.41 18.96
N GLY A 15 -47.82 -15.04 18.41
CA GLY A 15 -48.84 -14.34 17.63
C GLY A 15 -49.64 -13.30 18.45
N GLN A 16 -49.56 -13.35 19.78
CA GLN A 16 -50.14 -12.37 20.70
C GLN A 16 -49.20 -11.18 20.96
N GLN A 17 -48.11 -11.05 20.20
CA GLN A 17 -47.11 -9.99 20.35
C GLN A 17 -46.43 -9.98 21.73
N THR A 18 -46.14 -11.17 22.28
CA THR A 18 -45.32 -11.35 23.49
C THR A 18 -43.95 -11.93 23.15
N LEU A 19 -42.93 -11.49 23.89
CA LEU A 19 -41.59 -12.06 23.91
C LEU A 19 -41.52 -13.10 25.03
N ILE A 20 -41.15 -14.34 24.71
CA ILE A 20 -40.89 -15.39 25.69
C ILE A 20 -39.42 -15.80 25.56
N LEU A 21 -38.67 -15.67 26.64
CA LEU A 21 -37.29 -16.13 26.72
C LEU A 21 -37.25 -17.45 27.47
N MET A 22 -36.58 -18.44 26.90
CA MET A 22 -36.39 -19.75 27.52
C MET A 22 -34.92 -20.16 27.51
N THR A 23 -34.57 -21.08 28.39
CA THR A 23 -33.29 -21.80 28.35
C THR A 23 -33.22 -22.72 27.13
N LYS A 24 -32.04 -23.28 26.85
CA LYS A 24 -31.87 -24.33 25.82
C LYS A 24 -32.71 -25.58 26.03
N ASP A 25 -33.11 -25.84 27.27
CA ASP A 25 -33.99 -26.94 27.66
C ASP A 25 -35.49 -26.56 27.56
N PHE A 26 -35.78 -25.38 26.97
CA PHE A 26 -37.12 -24.81 26.80
C PHE A 26 -37.84 -24.49 28.13
N GLU A 27 -37.08 -24.25 29.20
CA GLU A 27 -37.64 -23.75 30.46
C GLU A 27 -37.88 -22.24 30.37
N PRO A 28 -39.09 -21.73 30.62
CA PRO A 28 -39.39 -20.30 30.52
C PRO A 28 -38.70 -19.50 31.63
N ILE A 29 -37.99 -18.45 31.22
CA ILE A 29 -37.30 -17.50 32.12
C ILE A 29 -38.19 -16.29 32.36
N ALA A 30 -38.70 -15.67 31.30
CA ALA A 30 -39.51 -14.47 31.36
C ALA A 30 -40.44 -14.36 30.14
N GLU A 31 -41.60 -13.72 30.35
CA GLU A 31 -42.57 -13.39 29.31
C GLU A 31 -43.00 -11.92 29.46
N ILE A 32 -42.83 -11.14 28.39
CA ILE A 32 -43.09 -9.69 28.41
C ILE A 32 -43.72 -9.25 27.08
N PRO A 33 -44.68 -8.30 27.06
CA PRO A 33 -45.19 -7.72 25.82
C PRO A 33 -44.08 -7.05 24.98
N ILE A 34 -44.12 -7.22 23.64
CA ILE A 34 -43.17 -6.55 22.72
C ILE A 34 -43.30 -5.02 22.81
N HIS A 35 -44.54 -4.55 22.92
CA HIS A 35 -44.86 -3.14 22.92
C HIS A 35 -44.83 -2.59 24.33
N GLN A 36 -43.79 -1.81 24.62
CA GLN A 36 -43.69 -0.97 25.82
C GLN A 36 -43.71 0.50 25.40
N GLU A 37 -44.33 1.34 26.22
CA GLU A 37 -44.39 2.80 26.05
C GLU A 37 -43.09 3.49 26.50
N ASP A 38 -42.36 2.88 27.44
CA ASP A 38 -41.10 3.39 27.93
C ASP A 38 -40.00 3.35 26.87
N PHE A 39 -39.10 4.34 26.92
CA PHE A 39 -37.87 4.29 26.12
C PHE A 39 -36.99 3.08 26.51
N GLY A 40 -36.93 2.71 27.79
CA GLY A 40 -36.05 1.67 28.33
C GLY A 40 -35.11 2.19 29.44
N GLU A 41 -34.34 1.30 30.07
CA GLU A 41 -33.39 1.64 31.14
C GLU A 41 -32.23 2.51 30.68
N GLY A 42 -31.87 2.43 29.39
CA GLY A 42 -30.86 3.26 28.74
C GLY A 42 -31.28 4.71 28.50
N LYS A 43 -32.40 5.17 29.11
CA LYS A 43 -32.80 6.58 29.11
C LYS A 43 -31.59 7.43 29.54
N PHE A 44 -31.24 8.43 28.71
CA PHE A 44 -30.16 9.34 29.03
C PHE A 44 -30.44 10.06 30.36
N ILE A 45 -29.65 9.78 31.40
CA ILE A 45 -29.64 10.56 32.64
C ILE A 45 -28.99 11.91 32.32
N THR A 46 -29.76 12.81 31.72
CA THR A 46 -29.28 14.12 31.28
C THR A 46 -29.47 15.13 32.41
N VAL A 47 -28.38 15.55 33.04
CA VAL A 47 -28.28 16.81 33.83
C VAL A 47 -28.33 18.06 32.92
N GLY A 48 -29.03 17.98 31.78
CA GLY A 48 -29.12 19.03 30.77
C GLY A 48 -27.95 19.11 29.79
N TRP A 49 -26.87 18.34 29.97
CA TRP A 49 -25.75 18.28 29.01
C TRP A 49 -25.90 17.05 28.09
N GLY A 50 -26.09 17.26 26.78
CA GLY A 50 -26.16 16.20 25.77
C GLY A 50 -27.50 16.02 25.07
N LYS A 51 -28.55 16.79 25.43
CA LYS A 51 -29.77 16.88 24.61
C LYS A 51 -29.45 17.40 23.21
N LYS A 52 -30.25 17.01 22.20
CA LYS A 52 -30.17 17.54 20.82
C LYS A 52 -30.19 19.08 20.80
N GLU A 53 -30.86 19.71 21.78
CA GLU A 53 -30.88 21.16 22.01
C GLU A 53 -29.52 21.76 22.45
N THR A 54 -28.67 20.96 23.09
CA THR A 54 -27.42 21.37 23.76
C THR A 54 -26.14 20.89 23.07
N GLN A 55 -26.25 20.03 22.06
CA GLN A 55 -25.15 19.71 21.16
C GLN A 55 -24.82 20.91 20.27
N PHE A 56 -23.54 21.09 19.92
CA PHE A 56 -23.08 22.22 19.13
C PHE A 56 -23.57 22.08 17.68
N HIS A 57 -24.75 22.62 17.41
CA HIS A 57 -25.29 22.73 16.06
C HIS A 57 -24.75 24.04 15.45
N GLY A 58 -24.19 23.99 14.24
CA GLY A 58 -23.92 25.18 13.43
C GLY A 58 -25.17 26.04 13.26
N SER A 59 -25.03 27.27 12.76
CA SER A 59 -26.14 28.25 12.65
C SER A 59 -27.40 27.71 11.97
N GLU A 60 -27.27 26.77 11.02
CA GLU A 60 -28.40 26.07 10.38
C GLU A 60 -29.02 24.96 11.25
N GLY A 61 -28.21 24.23 12.03
CA GLY A 61 -28.68 23.11 12.84
C GLY A 61 -29.47 23.53 14.09
N LYS A 62 -29.27 24.76 14.61
CA LYS A 62 -30.06 25.29 15.73
C LYS A 62 -31.53 25.54 15.36
N GLN A 63 -31.82 25.82 14.08
CA GLN A 63 -33.19 25.96 13.59
C GLN A 63 -33.85 24.60 13.31
N ALA A 64 -33.07 23.60 12.88
CA ALA A 64 -33.56 22.23 12.66
C ALA A 64 -33.87 21.45 13.97
N ALA A 65 -33.26 21.83 15.09
CA ALA A 65 -33.45 21.19 16.40
C ALA A 65 -34.78 21.57 17.11
N ARG A 66 -35.51 22.60 16.64
CA ARG A 66 -36.85 22.92 17.14
C ARG A 66 -37.85 21.92 16.56
N GLN A 67 -38.16 20.86 17.33
CA GLN A 67 -39.32 19.97 17.22
C GLN A 67 -40.05 19.98 15.86
N LYS A 68 -39.49 19.29 14.85
CA LYS A 68 -40.35 18.61 13.88
C LYS A 68 -40.68 17.25 14.48
N VAL A 69 -41.90 17.08 14.98
CA VAL A 69 -42.45 15.74 15.18
C VAL A 69 -42.47 15.09 13.80
N THR A 70 -41.57 14.15 13.56
CA THR A 70 -41.54 13.41 12.29
C THR A 70 -42.81 12.57 12.21
N SER A 71 -43.77 13.01 11.38
CA SER A 71 -44.95 12.20 11.07
C SER A 71 -44.49 10.98 10.26
N VAL A 72 -44.59 9.79 10.87
CA VAL A 72 -44.25 8.52 10.22
C VAL A 72 -45.49 7.96 9.52
N GLN A 73 -45.30 7.43 8.31
CA GLN A 73 -46.34 6.69 7.61
C GLN A 73 -46.38 5.23 8.08
N PRO A 74 -47.52 4.53 7.91
CA PRO A 74 -47.60 3.10 8.12
C PRO A 74 -46.58 2.34 7.27
N ALA A 75 -46.29 1.09 7.67
CA ALA A 75 -45.39 0.21 6.94
C ALA A 75 -45.85 0.01 5.48
N MET A 76 -44.87 -0.29 4.63
CA MET A 76 -45.10 -0.47 3.19
C MET A 76 -46.08 -1.62 2.92
N HIS A 77 -46.84 -1.53 1.83
CA HIS A 77 -47.86 -2.54 1.48
C HIS A 77 -47.32 -3.96 1.27
N TRP A 78 -46.03 -4.11 0.98
CA TRP A 78 -45.36 -5.40 0.79
C TRP A 78 -44.67 -5.92 2.04
N ASP A 79 -44.66 -5.13 3.13
CA ASP A 79 -44.11 -5.53 4.42
C ASP A 79 -44.90 -6.72 4.98
N ASP A 80 -44.21 -7.73 5.50
CA ASP A 80 -44.90 -8.93 6.00
C ASP A 80 -45.53 -8.76 7.39
N HIS A 81 -45.37 -7.58 8.01
CA HIS A 81 -45.80 -7.22 9.36
C HIS A 81 -45.28 -8.14 10.47
N ARG A 82 -44.36 -9.08 10.16
CA ARG A 82 -43.80 -10.00 11.14
C ARG A 82 -42.67 -9.33 11.92
N PRO A 83 -42.60 -9.58 13.24
CA PRO A 83 -41.46 -9.16 14.04
C PRO A 83 -40.15 -9.79 13.55
N ARG A 84 -39.06 -9.03 13.54
CA ARG A 84 -37.69 -9.52 13.28
C ARG A 84 -36.86 -9.42 14.54
N VAL A 85 -35.98 -10.40 14.74
CA VAL A 85 -35.05 -10.48 15.88
C VAL A 85 -33.64 -10.62 15.36
N THR A 86 -32.71 -9.90 16.00
CA THR A 86 -31.27 -10.09 15.78
C THR A 86 -30.52 -9.94 17.09
N TRP A 87 -29.51 -10.77 17.30
CA TRP A 87 -28.68 -10.76 18.52
C TRP A 87 -27.37 -10.02 18.27
N ARG A 88 -26.87 -9.35 19.30
CA ARG A 88 -25.47 -8.91 19.36
C ARG A 88 -24.56 -10.15 19.44
N GLY A 89 -23.36 -10.09 18.86
CA GLY A 89 -22.48 -11.26 18.72
C GLY A 89 -22.06 -11.94 20.03
N ASP A 90 -22.08 -11.23 21.15
CA ASP A 90 -21.79 -11.76 22.49
C ASP A 90 -23.03 -12.30 23.24
N GLY A 91 -24.21 -12.26 22.61
CA GLY A 91 -25.47 -12.74 23.17
C GLY A 91 -26.00 -11.96 24.38
N GLN A 92 -25.45 -10.79 24.68
CA GLN A 92 -25.85 -9.99 25.85
C GLN A 92 -27.03 -9.04 25.56
N LEU A 93 -27.20 -8.65 24.30
CA LEU A 93 -28.30 -7.80 23.85
C LEU A 93 -28.92 -8.40 22.59
N PHE A 94 -30.19 -8.08 22.36
CA PHE A 94 -30.89 -8.35 21.10
C PHE A 94 -31.81 -7.20 20.73
N ALA A 95 -32.08 -7.06 19.44
CA ALA A 95 -32.98 -6.06 18.89
C ALA A 95 -34.22 -6.73 18.28
N VAL A 96 -35.38 -6.12 18.49
CA VAL A 96 -36.67 -6.54 17.94
C VAL A 96 -37.24 -5.40 17.11
N SER A 97 -37.46 -5.64 15.82
CA SER A 97 -38.22 -4.74 14.94
C SER A 97 -39.65 -5.25 14.82
N ALA A 98 -40.63 -4.42 15.18
CA ALA A 98 -42.06 -4.76 15.10
C ALA A 98 -42.90 -3.55 14.68
N ILE A 99 -44.09 -3.82 14.16
CA ILE A 99 -45.08 -2.79 13.78
C ILE A 99 -45.66 -2.17 15.05
N CYS A 100 -45.54 -0.86 15.19
CA CYS A 100 -46.11 -0.12 16.31
C CYS A 100 -47.63 0.01 16.11
N PRO A 101 -48.48 -0.45 17.05
CA PRO A 101 -49.94 -0.42 16.89
C PRO A 101 -50.52 0.99 16.69
N GLU A 102 -49.89 2.00 17.29
CA GLU A 102 -50.32 3.40 17.24
C GLU A 102 -50.08 4.07 15.87
N THR A 103 -48.92 3.80 15.25
CA THR A 103 -48.49 4.51 14.03
C THR A 103 -48.58 3.64 12.79
N GLY A 104 -48.70 2.31 12.94
CA GLY A 104 -48.60 1.35 11.84
C GLY A 104 -47.20 1.22 11.25
N SER A 105 -46.21 1.95 11.76
CA SER A 105 -44.82 1.97 11.26
C SER A 105 -43.93 1.00 12.04
N ARG A 106 -42.80 0.59 11.47
CA ARG A 106 -41.81 -0.24 12.19
C ARG A 106 -41.07 0.58 13.25
N LYS A 107 -40.81 -0.06 14.39
CA LYS A 107 -40.06 0.50 15.53
C LYS A 107 -39.12 -0.57 16.06
N VAL A 108 -37.86 -0.19 16.32
CA VAL A 108 -36.82 -1.10 16.82
C VAL A 108 -36.67 -0.92 18.33
N ARG A 109 -36.66 -2.02 19.09
CA ARG A 109 -36.44 -2.04 20.53
C ARG A 109 -35.25 -2.93 20.86
N VAL A 110 -34.35 -2.45 21.70
CA VAL A 110 -33.17 -3.16 22.17
C VAL A 110 -33.43 -3.65 23.58
N TRP A 111 -33.13 -4.92 23.81
CA TRP A 111 -33.35 -5.63 25.06
C TRP A 111 -32.05 -6.26 25.54
N ASN A 112 -31.90 -6.43 26.84
CA ASN A 112 -30.82 -7.22 27.41
C ASN A 112 -31.21 -8.71 27.48
N ARG A 113 -30.24 -9.52 27.90
CA ARG A 113 -30.37 -10.97 28.02
C ARG A 113 -31.46 -11.42 29.02
N GLU A 114 -31.89 -10.54 29.92
CA GLU A 114 -32.94 -10.79 30.92
C GLU A 114 -34.34 -10.30 30.48
N LEU A 115 -34.55 -9.99 29.21
CA LEU A 115 -35.76 -9.34 28.67
C LEU A 115 -36.05 -7.94 29.25
N CYS A 116 -35.06 -7.23 29.77
CA CYS A 116 -35.24 -5.84 30.16
C CYS A 116 -35.03 -4.89 28.98
N LEU A 117 -35.99 -3.98 28.75
CA LEU A 117 -35.93 -3.00 27.67
C LEU A 117 -34.81 -1.98 27.93
N GLN A 118 -33.84 -1.90 27.04
CA GLN A 118 -32.71 -0.99 27.13
C GLN A 118 -32.96 0.32 26.39
N SER A 119 -33.46 0.26 25.16
CA SER A 119 -33.76 1.47 24.37
C SER A 119 -34.83 1.22 23.32
N THR A 120 -35.51 2.28 22.92
CA THR A 120 -36.48 2.29 21.82
C THR A 120 -36.04 3.28 20.77
N SER A 121 -36.09 2.88 19.49
CA SER A 121 -35.63 3.72 18.40
C SER A 121 -36.48 4.98 18.25
N GLU A 122 -35.87 6.04 17.73
CA GLU A 122 -36.64 7.19 17.27
C GLU A 122 -37.60 6.80 16.12
N PRO A 123 -38.70 7.54 15.90
CA PRO A 123 -39.59 7.32 14.77
C PRO A 123 -38.87 7.59 13.44
N VAL A 124 -38.74 6.56 12.60
CA VAL A 124 -38.12 6.65 11.27
C VAL A 124 -39.16 6.34 10.21
N ASP A 125 -39.42 7.31 9.33
CA ASP A 125 -40.38 7.15 8.23
C ASP A 125 -39.81 6.22 7.15
N GLY A 126 -40.67 5.36 6.58
CA GLY A 126 -40.27 4.41 5.54
C GLY A 126 -39.30 3.31 5.99
N LEU A 127 -39.18 3.04 7.30
CA LEU A 127 -38.38 1.93 7.83
C LEU A 127 -38.99 0.57 7.45
N GLU A 128 -38.17 -0.31 6.90
CA GLU A 128 -38.59 -1.60 6.33
C GLU A 128 -38.29 -2.79 7.26
N GLN A 129 -38.68 -3.99 6.82
CA GLN A 129 -38.64 -5.20 7.64
C GLN A 129 -37.23 -5.71 7.99
N ALA A 130 -36.24 -5.52 7.12
CA ALA A 130 -34.93 -6.14 7.29
C ALA A 130 -34.19 -5.60 8.52
N LEU A 131 -33.55 -6.49 9.28
CA LEU A 131 -32.89 -6.14 10.54
C LEU A 131 -31.67 -7.05 10.79
N SER A 132 -30.51 -6.45 11.07
CA SER A 132 -29.28 -7.21 11.35
C SER A 132 -28.34 -6.47 12.29
N TRP A 133 -27.99 -7.05 13.43
CA TRP A 133 -26.99 -6.46 14.33
C TRP A 133 -25.60 -6.90 13.89
N LYS A 134 -24.72 -5.93 13.66
CA LYS A 134 -23.29 -6.17 13.47
C LYS A 134 -22.71 -6.91 14.69
N PRO A 135 -22.10 -8.10 14.53
CA PRO A 135 -21.68 -8.92 15.68
C PRO A 135 -20.74 -8.22 16.67
N SER A 136 -19.85 -7.34 16.19
CA SER A 136 -18.97 -6.52 17.03
C SER A 136 -19.72 -5.50 17.91
N GLY A 137 -21.02 -5.30 17.67
CA GLY A 137 -21.95 -4.59 18.55
C GLY A 137 -22.15 -3.11 18.24
N SER A 138 -21.45 -2.55 17.26
CA SER A 138 -21.48 -1.10 17.01
C SER A 138 -22.76 -0.59 16.34
N LEU A 139 -23.32 -1.33 15.38
CA LEU A 139 -24.42 -0.87 14.53
C LEU A 139 -25.47 -1.96 14.31
N ILE A 140 -26.74 -1.55 14.26
CA ILE A 140 -27.89 -2.36 13.85
C ILE A 140 -28.35 -1.87 12.49
N ALA A 141 -28.18 -2.67 11.45
CA ALA A 141 -28.57 -2.35 10.09
C ALA A 141 -30.07 -2.60 9.87
N SER A 142 -30.71 -1.69 9.14
CA SER A 142 -32.05 -1.83 8.59
C SER A 142 -32.11 -1.12 7.23
N SER A 143 -33.21 -1.25 6.49
CA SER A 143 -33.42 -0.52 5.24
C SER A 143 -34.53 0.52 5.37
N GLN A 144 -34.38 1.61 4.62
CA GLN A 144 -35.29 2.74 4.65
C GLN A 144 -35.59 3.21 3.22
N THR A 145 -36.86 3.27 2.86
CA THR A 145 -37.31 3.97 1.65
C THR A 145 -37.53 5.44 1.95
N LYS A 146 -36.72 6.31 1.34
CA LYS A 146 -36.85 7.78 1.40
C LYS A 146 -37.57 8.32 0.15
N PRO A 147 -37.95 9.61 0.09
CA PRO A 147 -38.68 10.16 -1.05
C PRO A 147 -38.04 9.94 -2.42
N ASN A 148 -36.69 9.95 -2.51
CA ASN A 148 -35.94 9.83 -3.77
C ASN A 148 -34.86 8.73 -3.76
N LYS A 149 -34.72 7.98 -2.66
CA LYS A 149 -33.61 7.04 -2.45
C LYS A 149 -34.06 5.82 -1.66
N HIS A 150 -33.34 4.73 -1.81
CA HIS A 150 -33.47 3.53 -0.99
C HIS A 150 -32.14 3.31 -0.28
N ASP A 151 -32.12 3.46 1.04
CA ASP A 151 -30.89 3.46 1.83
C ASP A 151 -30.88 2.27 2.79
N VAL A 152 -29.68 1.77 3.08
CA VAL A 152 -29.41 1.04 4.31
C VAL A 152 -29.07 2.06 5.37
N VAL A 153 -29.75 1.99 6.51
CA VAL A 153 -29.56 2.85 7.67
C VAL A 153 -29.07 2.05 8.85
N PHE A 154 -28.39 2.72 9.77
CA PHE A 154 -27.88 2.08 10.96
C PHE A 154 -28.40 2.74 12.23
N PHE A 155 -28.72 1.93 13.23
CA PHE A 155 -29.02 2.37 14.58
C PHE A 155 -27.88 2.01 15.52
N GLU A 156 -27.61 2.88 16.48
CA GLU A 156 -26.82 2.53 17.65
C GLU A 156 -27.68 1.78 18.67
N LYS A 157 -27.03 1.11 19.63
CA LYS A 157 -27.70 0.40 20.74
C LYS A 157 -28.57 1.28 21.64
N ASN A 158 -28.50 2.61 21.48
CA ASN A 158 -29.30 3.60 22.21
C ASN A 158 -30.58 4.00 21.44
N GLY A 159 -30.84 3.41 20.26
CA GLY A 159 -32.01 3.72 19.44
C GLY A 159 -31.88 4.94 18.52
N LEU A 160 -30.72 5.61 18.47
CA LEU A 160 -30.48 6.73 17.56
C LEU A 160 -29.94 6.25 16.21
N LEU A 161 -30.33 6.95 15.13
CA LEU A 161 -29.82 6.68 13.80
C LEU A 161 -28.38 7.24 13.65
N HIS A 162 -27.46 6.43 13.10
CA HIS A 162 -26.06 6.76 12.95
C HIS A 162 -25.48 6.23 11.62
N GLY A 163 -25.52 7.07 10.59
CA GLY A 163 -24.96 6.76 9.28
C GLY A 163 -25.91 5.97 8.38
N GLU A 164 -25.58 5.96 7.10
CA GLU A 164 -26.38 5.37 6.02
C GLU A 164 -25.52 5.18 4.76
N PHE A 165 -25.98 4.34 3.85
CA PHE A 165 -25.51 4.32 2.47
C PHE A 165 -26.67 4.03 1.50
N THR A 166 -26.59 4.58 0.28
CA THR A 166 -27.65 4.45 -0.72
C THR A 166 -27.42 3.23 -1.61
N LEU A 167 -28.47 2.46 -1.85
CA LEU A 167 -28.45 1.33 -2.77
C LEU A 167 -28.37 1.80 -4.23
N PRO A 168 -27.71 1.06 -5.14
CA PRO A 168 -27.52 1.44 -6.53
C PRO A 168 -28.77 1.18 -7.39
N PHE A 169 -29.95 1.53 -6.88
CA PHE A 169 -31.24 1.33 -7.53
C PHE A 169 -32.07 2.60 -7.42
N ALA A 170 -32.92 2.86 -8.41
CA ALA A 170 -33.93 3.90 -8.27
C ALA A 170 -34.96 3.48 -7.22
N LYS A 171 -35.64 4.48 -6.65
CA LYS A 171 -36.65 4.25 -5.62
C LYS A 171 -37.73 3.29 -6.13
N GLY A 172 -37.99 2.24 -5.34
CA GLY A 172 -39.04 1.29 -5.63
C GLY A 172 -38.69 0.31 -6.76
N GLU A 173 -37.44 0.24 -7.22
CA GLU A 173 -37.01 -0.83 -8.13
C GLU A 173 -36.85 -2.16 -7.40
N VAL A 174 -36.35 -2.15 -6.17
CA VAL A 174 -36.07 -3.36 -5.39
C VAL A 174 -36.69 -3.32 -4.00
N GLN A 175 -36.89 -4.50 -3.41
CA GLN A 175 -37.22 -4.74 -2.02
C GLN A 175 -36.01 -5.34 -1.32
N VAL A 176 -35.70 -4.86 -0.10
CA VAL A 176 -34.70 -5.50 0.77
C VAL A 176 -35.42 -6.61 1.55
N ARG A 177 -35.11 -7.87 1.24
CA ARG A 177 -35.69 -9.03 1.92
C ARG A 177 -35.05 -9.24 3.28
N GLU A 178 -33.73 -9.32 3.31
CA GLU A 178 -32.95 -9.57 4.52
C GLU A 178 -31.58 -8.87 4.46
N LEU A 179 -31.06 -8.56 5.65
CA LEU A 179 -29.72 -8.00 5.88
C LEU A 179 -28.95 -8.97 6.77
N LEU A 180 -27.72 -9.31 6.38
CA LEU A 180 -26.96 -10.38 7.01
C LEU A 180 -25.50 -9.97 7.21
N TRP A 181 -25.13 -9.62 8.44
CA TRP A 181 -23.73 -9.46 8.81
C TRP A 181 -23.03 -10.81 8.92
N ASN A 182 -21.80 -10.89 8.44
CA ASN A 182 -20.96 -12.06 8.68
C ASN A 182 -20.39 -12.06 10.12
N SER A 183 -19.87 -13.20 10.56
CA SER A 183 -19.50 -13.42 11.97
C SER A 183 -18.37 -12.51 12.48
N ASP A 184 -17.41 -12.13 11.62
CA ASP A 184 -16.31 -11.21 11.99
C ASP A 184 -16.63 -9.71 11.77
N SER A 185 -17.86 -9.39 11.35
CA SER A 185 -18.36 -8.01 11.16
C SER A 185 -17.69 -7.21 10.04
N THR A 186 -17.06 -7.87 9.07
CA THR A 186 -16.38 -7.22 7.94
C THR A 186 -17.26 -7.08 6.69
N VAL A 187 -18.26 -7.95 6.50
CA VAL A 187 -19.12 -7.98 5.31
C VAL A 187 -20.60 -7.95 5.71
N LEU A 188 -21.37 -7.08 5.05
CA LEU A 188 -22.82 -7.03 5.12
C LEU A 188 -23.40 -7.55 3.80
N ALA A 189 -24.08 -8.70 3.84
CA ALA A 189 -24.81 -9.25 2.71
C ALA A 189 -26.24 -8.69 2.67
N LEU A 190 -26.68 -8.32 1.47
CA LEU A 190 -28.01 -7.83 1.17
C LEU A 190 -28.71 -8.82 0.26
N TRP A 191 -29.85 -9.34 0.70
CA TRP A 191 -30.75 -10.12 -0.15
C TRP A 191 -31.84 -9.19 -0.69
N LEU A 192 -31.81 -8.95 -2.00
CA LEU A 192 -32.70 -8.03 -2.70
C LEU A 192 -33.58 -8.77 -3.71
N GLN A 193 -34.75 -8.22 -3.98
CA GLN A 193 -35.64 -8.73 -5.02
C GLN A 193 -36.26 -7.57 -5.80
N ASP A 194 -36.37 -7.70 -7.12
CA ASP A 194 -37.08 -6.70 -7.93
C ASP A 194 -38.54 -6.55 -7.50
N ASN A 195 -39.03 -5.32 -7.55
CA ASN A 195 -40.44 -5.03 -7.64
C ASN A 195 -40.88 -5.37 -9.08
N GLY A 196 -41.47 -6.56 -9.26
CA GLY A 196 -41.89 -7.05 -10.57
C GLY A 196 -42.72 -6.03 -11.33
N LYS A 197 -42.42 -5.84 -12.62
CA LYS A 197 -43.33 -5.15 -13.56
C LYS A 197 -44.43 -6.14 -13.93
N GLU A 198 -45.64 -5.66 -14.20
CA GLU A 198 -46.70 -6.50 -14.79
C GLU A 198 -46.09 -7.26 -16.00
N ASP A 199 -46.19 -8.59 -15.99
CA ASP A 199 -45.63 -9.56 -16.96
C ASP A 199 -44.17 -10.04 -16.82
N ILE A 200 -43.34 -9.50 -15.93
CA ILE A 200 -41.94 -9.98 -15.73
C ILE A 200 -41.74 -10.49 -14.30
N LYS A 201 -41.33 -11.77 -14.17
CA LYS A 201 -40.98 -12.36 -12.87
C LYS A 201 -39.79 -11.60 -12.23
N PRO A 202 -39.82 -11.34 -10.92
CA PRO A 202 -38.80 -10.50 -10.27
C PRO A 202 -37.45 -11.22 -10.16
N ASN A 203 -36.37 -10.53 -10.52
CA ASN A 203 -35.01 -11.01 -10.31
C ASN A 203 -34.66 -11.00 -8.82
N THR A 204 -33.72 -11.86 -8.42
CA THR A 204 -33.18 -11.90 -7.06
C THR A 204 -31.69 -11.65 -7.06
N TYR A 205 -31.25 -10.80 -6.14
CA TYR A 205 -29.85 -10.41 -5.99
C TYR A 205 -29.33 -10.75 -4.61
N VAL A 206 -28.07 -11.15 -4.55
CA VAL A 206 -27.30 -11.19 -3.30
C VAL A 206 -26.08 -10.30 -3.49
N GLN A 207 -26.02 -9.20 -2.75
CA GLN A 207 -24.94 -8.22 -2.81
C GLN A 207 -24.07 -8.28 -1.57
N LEU A 208 -22.75 -8.13 -1.72
CA LEU A 208 -21.79 -8.10 -0.61
C LEU A 208 -21.17 -6.72 -0.47
N TRP A 209 -21.43 -6.09 0.67
CA TRP A 209 -21.02 -4.72 0.99
C TRP A 209 -19.97 -4.73 2.10
N VAL A 210 -18.97 -3.86 1.96
CA VAL A 210 -17.89 -3.68 2.95
C VAL A 210 -17.66 -2.21 3.21
N VAL A 211 -17.18 -1.86 4.40
CA VAL A 211 -16.92 -0.47 4.77
C VAL A 211 -15.44 -0.24 5.06
N GLY A 212 -14.88 0.84 4.50
CA GLY A 212 -13.50 1.29 4.75
C GLY A 212 -13.42 2.80 4.62
N ASN A 213 -12.69 3.48 5.52
CA ASN A 213 -12.64 4.95 5.59
C ASN A 213 -14.03 5.62 5.56
N TYR A 214 -15.02 5.01 6.25
CA TYR A 214 -16.44 5.43 6.26
C TYR A 214 -17.16 5.41 4.90
N HIS A 215 -16.56 4.84 3.86
CA HIS A 215 -17.20 4.61 2.57
C HIS A 215 -17.63 3.16 2.43
N TRP A 216 -18.83 2.94 1.91
CA TRP A 216 -19.38 1.62 1.65
C TRP A 216 -19.14 1.22 0.21
N TYR A 217 -18.45 0.09 0.02
CA TYR A 217 -18.12 -0.48 -1.27
C TYR A 217 -19.00 -1.69 -1.55
N LEU A 218 -19.66 -1.70 -2.70
CA LEU A 218 -20.28 -2.91 -3.23
C LEU A 218 -19.20 -3.75 -3.92
N LYS A 219 -18.81 -4.87 -3.32
CA LYS A 219 -17.70 -5.70 -3.83
C LYS A 219 -18.12 -6.80 -4.78
N GLN A 220 -19.32 -7.34 -4.59
CA GLN A 220 -19.85 -8.46 -5.36
C GLN A 220 -21.36 -8.33 -5.49
N SER A 221 -21.90 -8.69 -6.66
CA SER A 221 -23.33 -8.70 -6.95
C SER A 221 -23.70 -9.97 -7.70
N LEU A 222 -24.46 -10.86 -7.06
CA LEU A 222 -24.87 -12.16 -7.59
C LEU A 222 -26.31 -12.08 -8.10
N HIS A 223 -26.52 -12.38 -9.39
CA HIS A 223 -27.82 -12.26 -10.07
C HIS A 223 -28.42 -13.64 -10.36
N PHE A 224 -29.42 -14.05 -9.59
CA PHE A 224 -30.01 -15.40 -9.70
C PHE A 224 -31.00 -15.54 -10.86
N GLY A 225 -31.33 -14.44 -11.54
CA GLY A 225 -32.26 -14.41 -12.65
C GLY A 225 -33.72 -14.55 -12.20
N ASN A 226 -34.59 -14.79 -13.20
CA ASN A 226 -36.04 -14.73 -13.03
C ASN A 226 -36.69 -16.13 -13.14
N GLU A 227 -35.88 -17.18 -13.21
CA GLU A 227 -36.35 -18.57 -13.31
C GLU A 227 -36.85 -19.07 -11.95
N ASP A 228 -38.01 -19.74 -11.96
CA ASP A 228 -38.64 -20.21 -10.72
C ASP A 228 -37.78 -21.19 -9.94
N GLU A 229 -36.91 -21.97 -10.60
CA GLU A 229 -36.00 -22.93 -9.97
C GLU A 229 -34.77 -22.26 -9.32
N LYS A 230 -34.41 -21.05 -9.76
CA LYS A 230 -33.26 -20.30 -9.25
C LYS A 230 -33.63 -19.30 -8.16
N LYS A 231 -34.93 -19.15 -7.86
CA LYS A 231 -35.40 -18.25 -6.82
C LYS A 231 -34.76 -18.60 -5.48
N VAL A 232 -34.07 -17.63 -4.89
CA VAL A 232 -33.45 -17.79 -3.56
C VAL A 232 -34.54 -17.95 -2.50
N LEU A 233 -34.36 -18.94 -1.63
CA LEU A 233 -35.22 -19.24 -0.49
C LEU A 233 -34.57 -18.90 0.85
N SER A 234 -33.24 -19.01 0.94
CA SER A 234 -32.49 -18.72 2.15
C SER A 234 -31.06 -18.28 1.81
N VAL A 235 -30.56 -17.32 2.57
CA VAL A 235 -29.18 -16.83 2.54
C VAL A 235 -28.68 -16.80 3.98
N MET A 236 -27.54 -17.43 4.27
CA MET A 236 -26.98 -17.47 5.62
C MET A 236 -25.45 -17.44 5.57
N TRP A 237 -24.83 -16.67 6.46
CA TRP A 237 -23.39 -16.80 6.72
C TRP A 237 -23.12 -18.05 7.56
N ASP A 238 -21.98 -18.69 7.32
CA ASP A 238 -21.47 -19.73 8.19
C ASP A 238 -21.12 -19.12 9.58
N PRO A 239 -21.50 -19.77 10.69
CA PRO A 239 -21.26 -19.25 12.02
C PRO A 239 -19.78 -19.28 12.43
N GLU A 240 -18.97 -20.17 11.86
CA GLU A 240 -17.56 -20.37 12.23
C GLU A 240 -16.60 -19.84 11.16
N ILE A 241 -16.94 -20.02 9.88
CA ILE A 241 -16.12 -19.61 8.75
C ILE A 241 -16.63 -18.26 8.22
N SER A 242 -16.04 -17.16 8.71
CA SER A 242 -16.54 -15.79 8.50
C SER A 242 -16.82 -15.38 7.05
N TYR A 243 -16.15 -16.00 6.08
CA TYR A 243 -16.27 -15.68 4.65
C TYR A 243 -17.00 -16.77 3.85
N ARG A 244 -17.70 -17.69 4.52
CA ARG A 244 -18.53 -18.70 3.86
C ARG A 244 -20.00 -18.29 3.85
N LEU A 245 -20.58 -18.23 2.65
CA LEU A 245 -21.97 -17.88 2.43
C LEU A 245 -22.74 -19.06 1.84
N HIS A 246 -23.86 -19.41 2.46
CA HIS A 246 -24.77 -20.46 2.05
C HIS A 246 -26.01 -19.86 1.38
N VAL A 247 -26.38 -20.39 0.21
CA VAL A 247 -27.61 -20.01 -0.50
C VAL A 247 -28.36 -21.27 -0.91
N VAL A 248 -29.67 -21.28 -0.64
CA VAL A 248 -30.58 -22.35 -1.08
C VAL A 248 -31.61 -21.77 -2.02
N CYS A 249 -31.78 -22.40 -3.19
CA CYS A 249 -32.78 -22.04 -4.19
C CYS A 249 -33.96 -23.01 -4.20
N SER A 250 -35.08 -22.58 -4.76
CA SER A 250 -36.34 -23.33 -4.90
C SER A 250 -36.23 -24.61 -5.72
N GLY A 251 -35.30 -24.69 -6.66
CA GLY A 251 -34.96 -25.89 -7.42
C GLY A 251 -34.10 -26.90 -6.64
N TRP A 252 -34.03 -26.78 -5.30
CA TRP A 252 -33.17 -27.60 -4.42
C TRP A 252 -31.67 -27.46 -4.68
N GLN A 253 -31.27 -26.42 -5.42
CA GLN A 253 -29.87 -26.09 -5.59
C GLN A 253 -29.33 -25.48 -4.29
N TYR A 254 -28.25 -26.07 -3.78
CA TYR A 254 -27.47 -25.55 -2.66
C TYR A 254 -26.14 -25.02 -3.17
N LEU A 255 -25.85 -23.75 -2.83
CA LEU A 255 -24.63 -23.05 -3.22
C LEU A 255 -23.87 -22.65 -1.96
N CYS A 256 -22.58 -22.96 -1.95
CA CYS A 256 -21.65 -22.60 -0.88
C CYS A 256 -20.51 -21.79 -1.50
N TYR A 257 -20.40 -20.52 -1.09
CA TYR A 257 -19.36 -19.61 -1.56
C TYR A 257 -18.33 -19.38 -0.47
N ASP A 258 -17.05 -19.63 -0.78
CA ASP A 258 -15.92 -19.29 0.07
C ASP A 258 -15.22 -18.05 -0.49
N TRP A 259 -15.25 -16.95 0.24
CA TRP A 259 -14.67 -15.68 -0.19
C TRP A 259 -13.28 -15.46 0.41
N THR A 260 -12.41 -14.79 -0.35
CA THR A 260 -11.08 -14.36 0.11
C THR A 260 -10.80 -12.95 -0.37
N TRP A 261 -9.94 -12.24 0.35
CA TRP A 261 -9.49 -10.91 -0.05
C TRP A 261 -8.39 -11.00 -1.10
N SER A 262 -8.58 -10.33 -2.23
CA SER A 262 -7.56 -10.15 -3.27
C SER A 262 -7.28 -8.66 -3.49
N THR A 263 -6.05 -8.35 -3.88
CA THR A 263 -5.67 -7.01 -4.34
C THR A 263 -5.36 -7.10 -5.82
N TYR A 264 -6.12 -6.38 -6.64
CA TYR A 264 -5.88 -6.30 -8.08
C TYR A 264 -4.85 -5.20 -8.33
N CYS A 265 -3.65 -5.59 -8.75
CA CYS A 265 -2.58 -4.66 -9.07
C CYS A 265 -1.88 -5.03 -10.36
N SER A 266 -1.34 -4.04 -11.07
CA SER A 266 -0.50 -4.26 -12.25
C SER A 266 0.79 -5.01 -11.88
N GLY A 267 1.31 -5.79 -12.83
CA GLY A 267 2.56 -6.51 -12.68
C GLY A 267 3.77 -5.58 -12.56
N GLY A 268 4.62 -5.80 -11.54
CA GLY A 268 5.69 -4.88 -11.14
C GLY A 268 7.05 -5.04 -11.83
N ASN A 269 7.18 -5.84 -12.89
CA ASN A 269 8.50 -6.17 -13.45
C ASN A 269 8.87 -5.44 -14.75
N GLY A 270 7.94 -4.68 -15.35
CA GLY A 270 8.16 -3.99 -16.62
C GLY A 270 8.78 -2.60 -16.49
N ALA A 271 9.56 -2.18 -17.48
CA ALA A 271 10.23 -0.89 -17.47
C ALA A 271 9.32 0.32 -17.84
N GLY A 272 8.05 0.09 -18.21
CA GLY A 272 7.19 1.12 -18.80
C GLY A 272 5.72 1.15 -18.34
N GLY A 273 5.31 0.31 -17.38
CA GLY A 273 3.93 0.27 -16.87
C GLY A 273 3.68 1.19 -15.66
N GLN A 274 2.46 1.73 -15.54
CA GLN A 274 1.94 2.37 -14.33
C GLN A 274 1.73 1.34 -13.22
N THR A 275 1.91 1.75 -11.96
CA THR A 275 1.64 0.91 -10.78
C THR A 275 0.20 1.12 -10.34
N ASP A 276 -0.71 0.49 -11.06
CA ASP A 276 -2.14 0.64 -10.85
C ASP A 276 -2.63 -0.38 -9.84
N VAL A 277 -3.47 0.08 -8.93
CA VAL A 277 -4.27 -0.77 -8.06
C VAL A 277 -5.74 -0.45 -8.29
N ALA A 278 -6.51 -1.50 -8.57
CA ALA A 278 -7.93 -1.41 -8.89
C ALA A 278 -8.79 -1.87 -7.71
N VAL A 279 -9.84 -1.11 -7.41
CA VAL A 279 -10.80 -1.38 -6.34
C VAL A 279 -12.21 -1.35 -6.94
N ILE A 280 -12.93 -2.47 -6.79
CA ILE A 280 -14.34 -2.59 -7.20
C ILE A 280 -15.22 -1.78 -6.24
N ASP A 281 -16.11 -0.96 -6.78
CA ASP A 281 -17.16 -0.23 -6.07
C ASP A 281 -18.46 -0.22 -6.90
N GLY A 282 -19.22 -1.31 -6.81
CA GLY A 282 -20.46 -1.49 -7.55
C GLY A 282 -20.23 -1.51 -9.05
N ASP A 283 -20.83 -0.57 -9.77
CA ASP A 283 -20.68 -0.39 -11.21
C ASP A 283 -19.38 0.33 -11.60
N LYS A 284 -18.49 0.62 -10.64
CA LYS A 284 -17.24 1.34 -10.88
C LYS A 284 -16.02 0.51 -10.53
N VAL A 285 -14.96 0.73 -11.29
CA VAL A 285 -13.60 0.32 -10.94
C VAL A 285 -12.80 1.59 -10.66
N LEU A 286 -12.41 1.77 -9.39
CA LEU A 286 -11.59 2.86 -8.92
C LEU A 286 -10.11 2.47 -9.09
N VAL A 287 -9.32 3.30 -9.78
CA VAL A 287 -7.90 3.00 -10.05
C VAL A 287 -7.00 4.06 -9.43
N THR A 288 -5.97 3.62 -8.71
CA THR A 288 -4.94 4.50 -8.14
C THR A 288 -3.57 4.11 -8.68
N SER A 289 -2.92 5.06 -9.36
CA SER A 289 -1.59 4.91 -9.96
C SER A 289 -0.51 5.42 -9.00
N PHE A 290 0.11 4.49 -8.24
CA PHE A 290 1.01 4.80 -7.13
C PHE A 290 2.41 5.30 -7.54
N ASP A 291 2.79 5.09 -8.80
CA ASP A 291 3.98 5.69 -9.42
C ASP A 291 3.86 7.22 -9.50
N GLN A 292 2.65 7.74 -9.65
CA GLN A 292 2.39 9.17 -9.81
C GLN A 292 2.00 9.83 -8.48
N SER A 293 1.00 9.27 -7.80
CA SER A 293 0.45 9.87 -6.58
C SER A 293 -0.14 8.83 -5.64
N VAL A 294 -0.01 9.08 -4.35
CA VAL A 294 -0.57 8.24 -3.29
C VAL A 294 -1.91 8.83 -2.90
N VAL A 295 -2.95 8.55 -3.68
CA VAL A 295 -4.33 9.02 -3.40
C VAL A 295 -4.93 8.12 -2.30
N PRO A 296 -5.44 8.70 -1.19
CA PRO A 296 -6.00 7.90 -0.10
C PRO A 296 -7.43 7.41 -0.44
N PRO A 297 -7.81 6.16 -0.11
CA PRO A 297 -9.18 5.69 -0.27
C PRO A 297 -10.15 6.51 0.60
N PRO A 298 -11.41 6.76 0.18
CA PRO A 298 -12.06 6.21 -1.01
C PRO A 298 -11.75 6.95 -2.31
N MET A 299 -10.94 8.01 -2.28
CA MET A 299 -10.53 8.71 -3.49
C MET A 299 -9.61 7.81 -4.33
N CYS A 300 -9.54 8.11 -5.63
CA CYS A 300 -8.74 7.39 -6.61
C CYS A 300 -8.18 8.38 -7.64
N THR A 301 -7.20 7.94 -8.44
CA THR A 301 -6.68 8.75 -9.55
C THR A 301 -7.77 8.96 -10.61
N PHE A 302 -8.47 7.88 -10.96
CA PHE A 302 -9.62 7.91 -11.86
C PHE A 302 -10.53 6.71 -11.61
N HIS A 303 -11.74 6.75 -12.18
CA HIS A 303 -12.61 5.58 -12.20
C HIS A 303 -13.21 5.34 -13.58
N MET A 304 -13.47 4.07 -13.88
CA MET A 304 -14.27 3.64 -15.02
C MET A 304 -15.63 3.17 -14.54
N GLN A 305 -16.68 3.62 -15.22
CA GLN A 305 -18.05 3.22 -14.91
C GLN A 305 -18.56 2.22 -15.96
N PHE A 306 -19.20 1.17 -15.50
CA PHE A 306 -19.74 0.07 -16.29
C PHE A 306 -21.26 0.02 -16.17
N PRO A 307 -21.98 -0.65 -17.11
CA PRO A 307 -23.45 -0.72 -17.07
C PRO A 307 -24.01 -1.52 -15.88
N CYS A 308 -23.24 -2.50 -15.40
CA CYS A 308 -23.63 -3.43 -14.35
C CYS A 308 -22.57 -3.47 -13.25
N ALA A 309 -22.95 -3.99 -12.08
CA ALA A 309 -22.01 -4.20 -10.99
C ALA A 309 -20.85 -5.12 -11.42
N VAL A 310 -19.64 -4.73 -11.08
CA VAL A 310 -18.40 -5.44 -11.43
C VAL A 310 -18.14 -6.55 -10.41
N ASN A 311 -17.79 -7.74 -10.89
CA ASN A 311 -17.46 -8.88 -10.02
C ASN A 311 -15.97 -9.26 -10.09
N HIS A 312 -15.29 -9.06 -11.22
CA HIS A 312 -13.85 -9.34 -11.34
C HIS A 312 -13.10 -8.25 -12.12
N VAL A 313 -11.84 -8.06 -11.73
CA VAL A 313 -10.84 -7.29 -12.47
C VAL A 313 -9.63 -8.19 -12.70
N ALA A 314 -9.00 -8.11 -13.87
CA ALA A 314 -7.78 -8.85 -14.18
C ALA A 314 -6.80 -7.93 -14.91
N PHE A 315 -5.62 -7.69 -14.31
CA PHE A 315 -4.53 -7.00 -15.00
C PHE A 315 -3.85 -7.92 -16.00
N TYR A 316 -3.39 -7.36 -17.11
CA TYR A 316 -2.61 -8.08 -18.09
C TYR A 316 -1.27 -8.47 -17.47
N THR A 317 -0.91 -9.74 -17.61
CA THR A 317 0.26 -10.30 -16.93
C THR A 317 1.57 -10.06 -17.69
N ASP A 318 1.51 -9.56 -18.92
CA ASP A 318 2.67 -9.15 -19.70
C ASP A 318 3.38 -7.96 -19.03
N PRO A 319 4.68 -8.08 -18.68
CA PRO A 319 5.43 -7.02 -18.04
C PRO A 319 5.41 -5.68 -18.82
N GLU A 320 5.39 -5.70 -20.15
CA GLU A 320 5.46 -4.47 -20.96
C GLU A 320 4.15 -3.70 -20.99
N LYS A 321 3.03 -4.39 -20.78
CA LYS A 321 1.66 -3.83 -20.83
C LYS A 321 0.88 -4.10 -19.54
N SER A 322 1.59 -4.19 -18.42
CA SER A 322 1.03 -4.71 -17.16
C SER A 322 -0.07 -3.85 -16.54
N SER A 323 -0.21 -2.61 -16.99
CA SER A 323 -1.26 -1.68 -16.57
C SER A 323 -2.58 -1.91 -17.30
N ASP A 324 -2.59 -2.54 -18.48
CA ASP A 324 -3.83 -2.89 -19.16
C ASP A 324 -4.65 -3.83 -18.27
N PHE A 325 -5.97 -3.68 -18.26
CA PHE A 325 -6.83 -4.53 -17.42
C PHE A 325 -8.15 -4.84 -18.10
N ALA A 326 -8.73 -5.96 -17.67
CA ALA A 326 -10.04 -6.40 -18.07
C ALA A 326 -11.00 -6.39 -16.86
N VAL A 327 -12.28 -6.17 -17.14
CA VAL A 327 -13.35 -6.11 -16.15
C VAL A 327 -14.45 -7.06 -16.57
N LEU A 328 -14.91 -7.91 -15.65
CA LEU A 328 -16.06 -8.79 -15.85
C LEU A 328 -17.19 -8.35 -14.93
N ASP A 329 -18.32 -7.99 -15.52
CA ASP A 329 -19.52 -7.57 -14.78
C ASP A 329 -20.45 -8.74 -14.41
N ALA A 330 -21.50 -8.43 -13.66
CA ALA A 330 -22.50 -9.39 -13.20
C ALA A 330 -23.36 -10.00 -14.33
N ASP A 331 -23.35 -9.40 -15.52
CA ASP A 331 -24.07 -9.90 -16.72
C ASP A 331 -23.18 -10.80 -17.60
N ASN A 332 -21.98 -11.15 -17.11
CA ASN A 332 -20.94 -11.88 -17.83
C ASN A 332 -20.46 -11.15 -19.10
N THR A 333 -20.41 -9.82 -19.06
CA THR A 333 -19.77 -9.01 -20.10
C THR A 333 -18.34 -8.69 -19.69
N LEU A 334 -17.40 -9.02 -20.58
CA LEU A 334 -15.98 -8.72 -20.41
C LEU A 334 -15.64 -7.43 -21.17
N TYR A 335 -14.99 -6.50 -20.48
CA TYR A 335 -14.50 -5.23 -20.99
C TYR A 335 -12.97 -5.24 -20.95
N ILE A 336 -12.32 -4.93 -22.06
CA ILE A 336 -10.85 -4.84 -22.17
C ILE A 336 -10.47 -3.37 -22.27
N CYS A 337 -9.66 -2.91 -21.32
CA CYS A 337 -9.22 -1.53 -21.20
C CYS A 337 -7.71 -1.45 -21.39
N ARG A 338 -7.24 -0.55 -22.27
CA ARG A 338 -5.81 -0.42 -22.60
C ARG A 338 -5.29 1.01 -22.56
N TYR A 339 -4.02 1.15 -22.20
CA TYR A 339 -3.30 2.41 -22.29
C TYR A 339 -2.75 2.67 -23.70
N GLY A 340 -2.70 3.95 -24.08
CA GLY A 340 -2.05 4.37 -25.33
C GLY A 340 -2.87 4.23 -26.60
N ILE A 341 -4.16 3.91 -26.49
CA ILE A 341 -5.11 3.99 -27.60
C ILE A 341 -5.74 5.39 -27.59
N ASP A 342 -5.82 6.04 -28.77
CA ASP A 342 -6.55 7.30 -28.93
C ASP A 342 -8.05 7.03 -28.73
N ALA A 343 -8.54 7.26 -27.51
CA ALA A 343 -9.96 7.20 -27.22
C ALA A 343 -10.65 8.40 -27.88
N ASP A 344 -11.55 8.13 -28.82
CA ASP A 344 -12.51 9.09 -29.30
C ASP A 344 -13.50 9.39 -28.14
N LYS A 345 -13.17 10.37 -27.29
CA LYS A 345 -13.96 10.85 -26.12
C LYS A 345 -14.82 9.75 -25.45
N ASP A 346 -14.18 8.74 -24.89
CA ASP A 346 -14.90 7.67 -24.20
C ASP A 346 -15.57 8.20 -22.92
N SER A 347 -16.91 8.24 -22.90
CA SER A 347 -17.71 8.81 -21.80
C SER A 347 -17.68 7.99 -20.50
N ASN A 348 -17.11 6.78 -20.54
CA ASN A 348 -17.07 5.84 -19.42
C ASN A 348 -15.92 6.10 -18.44
N VAL A 349 -14.90 6.82 -18.90
CA VAL A 349 -13.71 7.15 -18.11
C VAL A 349 -13.91 8.55 -17.52
N LYS A 350 -14.10 8.62 -16.20
CA LYS A 350 -14.20 9.90 -15.49
C LYS A 350 -12.94 10.09 -14.67
N ALA A 351 -12.10 11.01 -15.11
CA ALA A 351 -11.07 11.57 -14.23
C ALA A 351 -11.76 12.19 -13.01
N VAL A 352 -11.07 12.23 -11.87
CA VAL A 352 -11.49 13.01 -10.71
C VAL A 352 -10.58 14.25 -10.67
N PRO A 353 -10.86 15.33 -11.43
CA PRO A 353 -10.04 16.52 -11.29
C PRO A 353 -10.44 17.21 -9.98
N GLY A 354 -9.47 17.45 -9.10
CA GLY A 354 -9.57 18.61 -8.23
C GLY A 354 -9.69 19.86 -9.11
N ASN A 355 -10.58 20.79 -8.76
CA ASN A 355 -10.77 22.03 -9.51
C ASN A 355 -9.41 22.71 -9.79
N GLY A 356 -9.05 22.85 -11.07
CA GLY A 356 -7.89 23.62 -11.53
C GLY A 356 -6.58 22.85 -11.81
N TYR A 357 -6.54 21.52 -11.66
CA TYR A 357 -5.31 20.74 -11.93
C TYR A 357 -5.34 20.05 -13.30
N LYS A 358 -4.24 20.14 -14.06
CA LYS A 358 -4.05 19.33 -15.28
C LYS A 358 -3.70 17.89 -14.86
N LEU A 359 -4.47 16.91 -15.36
CA LEU A 359 -4.17 15.50 -15.18
C LEU A 359 -2.86 15.19 -15.94
N LEU A 360 -1.82 14.74 -15.22
CA LEU A 360 -0.56 14.28 -15.82
C LEU A 360 -0.60 12.79 -16.19
N THR A 361 -1.68 12.10 -15.82
CA THR A 361 -1.85 10.65 -15.96
C THR A 361 -2.36 10.29 -17.35
N ARG A 362 -1.72 9.32 -18.02
CA ARG A 362 -2.36 8.63 -19.15
C ARG A 362 -3.52 7.83 -18.60
N MET A 363 -4.66 7.84 -19.28
CA MET A 363 -5.83 7.06 -18.89
C MET A 363 -6.01 5.88 -19.84
N PRO A 364 -6.53 4.73 -19.36
CA PRO A 364 -6.91 3.64 -20.23
C PRO A 364 -8.17 4.01 -21.01
N ALA A 365 -8.34 3.42 -22.17
CA ALA A 365 -9.53 3.51 -23.01
C ALA A 365 -10.25 2.16 -23.05
N LEU A 366 -11.58 2.14 -23.13
CA LEU A 366 -12.29 0.91 -23.45
C LEU A 366 -11.99 0.55 -24.91
N GLU A 367 -11.25 -0.53 -25.12
CA GLU A 367 -10.93 -1.01 -26.46
C GLU A 367 -12.03 -1.93 -26.98
N LYS A 368 -12.46 -2.88 -26.13
CA LYS A 368 -13.37 -3.93 -26.55
C LYS A 368 -14.33 -4.33 -25.44
N LYS A 369 -15.55 -4.68 -25.85
CA LYS A 369 -16.55 -5.34 -25.01
C LYS A 369 -17.03 -6.62 -25.70
N CYS A 370 -17.17 -7.70 -24.95
CA CYS A 370 -17.73 -8.95 -25.45
C CYS A 370 -18.56 -9.65 -24.38
N ARG A 371 -19.72 -10.16 -24.77
CA ARG A 371 -20.54 -10.99 -23.89
C ARG A 371 -19.95 -12.40 -23.85
N VAL A 372 -19.69 -12.92 -22.67
CA VAL A 372 -19.16 -14.27 -22.51
C VAL A 372 -20.32 -15.23 -22.29
N GLN A 373 -20.49 -16.17 -23.22
CA GLN A 373 -21.44 -17.27 -23.04
C GLN A 373 -20.76 -18.44 -22.35
N VAL A 374 -21.34 -18.80 -21.22
CA VAL A 374 -20.88 -19.85 -20.33
C VAL A 374 -21.46 -21.19 -20.80
N PRO A 375 -20.77 -22.33 -20.57
CA PRO A 375 -21.33 -23.64 -20.89
C PRO A 375 -22.70 -23.86 -20.23
N SER A 376 -23.62 -24.51 -20.96
CA SER A 376 -25.00 -24.78 -20.51
C SER A 376 -25.09 -25.61 -19.23
N CYS A 377 -24.00 -26.26 -18.81
CA CYS A 377 -23.89 -27.01 -17.57
C CYS A 377 -23.83 -26.12 -16.31
N THR A 378 -23.65 -24.80 -16.45
CA THR A 378 -23.55 -23.86 -15.33
C THR A 378 -24.85 -23.08 -15.12
N THR A 379 -25.40 -23.15 -13.91
CA THR A 379 -26.71 -22.53 -13.58
C THR A 379 -26.63 -21.46 -12.48
N HIS A 380 -25.43 -21.08 -12.03
CA HIS A 380 -25.23 -20.20 -10.88
C HIS A 380 -24.63 -18.81 -11.24
N PRO A 381 -24.92 -17.75 -10.46
CA PRO A 381 -24.58 -16.34 -10.75
C PRO A 381 -23.10 -15.96 -10.80
N LEU A 382 -22.19 -16.86 -10.41
CA LEU A 382 -20.74 -16.64 -10.41
C LEU A 382 -20.06 -17.83 -11.06
N CYS A 383 -20.23 -17.96 -12.36
CA CYS A 383 -19.72 -19.10 -13.13
C CYS A 383 -18.19 -19.08 -13.26
N PHE A 384 -17.62 -17.90 -13.49
CA PHE A 384 -16.18 -17.66 -13.52
C PHE A 384 -15.68 -17.43 -12.09
N ARG A 385 -14.97 -18.40 -11.52
CA ARG A 385 -14.38 -18.30 -10.18
C ARG A 385 -13.05 -17.54 -10.18
N HIS A 386 -12.26 -17.77 -11.23
CA HIS A 386 -10.96 -17.12 -11.45
C HIS A 386 -10.87 -16.67 -12.90
N LEU A 387 -10.27 -15.50 -13.13
CA LEU A 387 -10.05 -14.89 -14.43
C LEU A 387 -8.63 -14.31 -14.45
N THR A 388 -7.75 -14.86 -15.28
CA THR A 388 -6.36 -14.42 -15.41
C THR A 388 -6.06 -14.08 -16.86
N TRP A 389 -5.59 -12.86 -17.13
CA TRP A 389 -5.24 -12.42 -18.48
C TRP A 389 -3.78 -12.80 -18.80
N VAL A 390 -3.59 -13.92 -19.50
CA VAL A 390 -2.28 -14.59 -19.66
C VAL A 390 -1.52 -14.22 -20.93
N ALA A 391 -2.23 -13.86 -22.00
CA ALA A 391 -1.67 -13.41 -23.27
C ALA A 391 -2.67 -12.48 -23.98
N ASP A 392 -2.25 -11.83 -25.06
CA ASP A 392 -3.10 -10.90 -25.79
C ASP A 392 -4.43 -11.56 -26.20
N TYR A 393 -5.55 -10.92 -25.85
CA TYR A 393 -6.93 -11.42 -25.97
C TYR A 393 -7.17 -12.86 -25.47
N THR A 394 -6.32 -13.37 -24.58
CA THR A 394 -6.35 -14.75 -24.11
C THR A 394 -6.42 -14.79 -22.58
N PHE A 395 -7.49 -15.40 -22.08
CA PHE A 395 -7.82 -15.46 -20.66
C PHE A 395 -7.87 -16.92 -20.20
N LEU A 396 -7.23 -17.21 -19.08
CA LEU A 396 -7.43 -18.45 -18.36
C LEU A 396 -8.60 -18.23 -17.39
N VAL A 397 -9.64 -19.04 -17.54
CA VAL A 397 -10.82 -18.99 -16.66
C VAL A 397 -11.05 -20.33 -15.99
N VAL A 398 -11.45 -20.27 -14.72
CA VAL A 398 -11.84 -21.44 -13.94
C VAL A 398 -13.34 -21.42 -13.73
N ILE A 399 -14.00 -22.50 -14.15
CA ILE A 399 -15.43 -22.71 -14.00
C ILE A 399 -15.66 -24.00 -13.21
N GLN A 400 -16.72 -24.00 -12.40
CA GLN A 400 -17.18 -25.20 -11.71
C GLN A 400 -18.03 -26.04 -12.67
N GLU A 401 -17.66 -27.30 -12.88
CA GLU A 401 -18.47 -28.22 -13.69
C GLU A 401 -19.77 -28.60 -12.98
N ALA A 402 -20.79 -29.01 -13.76
CA ALA A 402 -22.08 -29.46 -13.23
C ALA A 402 -21.95 -30.60 -12.22
N ASN A 403 -20.92 -31.44 -12.36
CA ASN A 403 -20.54 -32.38 -11.32
C ASN A 403 -19.75 -31.62 -10.24
N ALA A 404 -20.39 -31.40 -9.08
CA ALA A 404 -19.90 -30.54 -8.00
C ALA A 404 -18.53 -30.94 -7.40
N SER A 405 -17.87 -31.99 -7.90
CA SER A 405 -16.57 -32.48 -7.44
C SER A 405 -15.39 -32.08 -8.33
N GLN A 406 -15.61 -31.42 -9.48
CA GLN A 406 -14.54 -31.08 -10.43
C GLN A 406 -14.52 -29.60 -10.80
N SER A 407 -13.34 -29.03 -11.01
CA SER A 407 -13.16 -27.71 -11.62
C SER A 407 -12.60 -27.88 -13.03
N ALA A 408 -13.09 -27.07 -13.95
CA ALA A 408 -12.62 -27.02 -15.33
C ALA A 408 -11.86 -25.72 -15.59
N VAL A 409 -10.72 -25.85 -16.27
CA VAL A 409 -9.89 -24.73 -16.71
C VAL A 409 -10.09 -24.56 -18.20
N TYR A 410 -10.49 -23.36 -18.62
CA TYR A 410 -10.69 -23.02 -20.02
C TYR A 410 -9.70 -21.94 -20.44
N LEU A 411 -9.21 -22.07 -21.68
CA LEU A 411 -8.47 -21.03 -22.37
C LEU A 411 -9.43 -20.26 -23.29
N MET A 412 -9.94 -19.14 -22.80
CA MET A 412 -10.84 -18.27 -23.56
C MET A 412 -10.01 -17.35 -24.46
N LYS A 413 -10.14 -17.52 -25.77
CA LYS A 413 -9.52 -16.67 -26.78
C LYS A 413 -10.58 -15.77 -27.41
N ILE A 414 -10.29 -14.48 -27.49
CA ILE A 414 -11.22 -13.48 -28.01
C ILE A 414 -10.68 -13.03 -29.37
N THR A 415 -11.43 -13.25 -30.43
CA THR A 415 -11.07 -12.72 -31.76
C THR A 415 -11.51 -11.26 -31.87
N VAL A 416 -10.88 -10.44 -32.71
CA VAL A 416 -11.12 -8.98 -32.77
C VAL A 416 -12.56 -8.62 -33.19
N ASP A 417 -13.23 -9.45 -33.99
CA ASP A 417 -14.57 -9.16 -34.53
C ASP A 417 -15.72 -9.73 -33.69
N GLU A 418 -15.45 -10.62 -32.73
CA GLU A 418 -16.50 -11.26 -31.94
C GLU A 418 -17.11 -10.32 -30.90
N GLN A 419 -18.44 -10.17 -30.94
CA GLN A 419 -19.23 -9.51 -29.89
C GLN A 419 -19.66 -10.48 -28.78
N THR A 420 -19.68 -11.79 -29.09
CA THR A 420 -20.02 -12.85 -28.15
C THR A 420 -18.95 -13.93 -28.24
N VAL A 421 -18.41 -14.34 -27.10
CA VAL A 421 -17.37 -15.37 -27.01
C VAL A 421 -17.97 -16.59 -26.34
N HIS A 422 -17.86 -17.74 -27.01
CA HIS A 422 -18.36 -19.00 -26.49
C HIS A 422 -17.23 -19.79 -25.84
N VAL A 423 -17.40 -20.13 -24.57
CA VAL A 423 -16.49 -21.04 -23.87
C VAL A 423 -16.92 -22.47 -24.22
N HIS A 424 -16.23 -23.09 -25.17
CA HIS A 424 -16.62 -24.40 -25.71
C HIS A 424 -16.18 -25.57 -24.83
N GLU A 425 -14.90 -25.95 -24.91
CA GLU A 425 -14.36 -27.16 -24.26
C GLU A 425 -13.28 -26.80 -23.23
N PRO A 426 -13.27 -27.50 -22.08
CA PRO A 426 -12.25 -27.29 -21.07
C PRO A 426 -10.89 -27.72 -21.61
N SER A 427 -9.88 -26.88 -21.39
CA SER A 427 -8.49 -27.22 -21.71
C SER A 427 -7.97 -28.33 -20.80
N VAL A 428 -8.40 -28.34 -19.53
CA VAL A 428 -8.19 -29.44 -18.61
C VAL A 428 -9.24 -29.45 -17.50
N THR A 429 -9.50 -30.62 -16.92
CA THR A 429 -10.33 -30.80 -15.74
C THR A 429 -9.49 -31.26 -14.54
N VAL A 430 -9.80 -30.75 -13.37
CA VAL A 430 -9.11 -31.03 -12.11
C VAL A 430 -10.12 -31.57 -11.11
N ASN A 431 -9.79 -32.68 -10.45
CA ASN A 431 -10.58 -33.20 -9.35
C ASN A 431 -10.45 -32.31 -8.11
N GLY A 432 -11.57 -31.88 -7.56
CA GLY A 432 -11.68 -30.92 -6.47
C GLY A 432 -11.92 -29.48 -6.95
N HIS A 433 -12.25 -28.61 -6.01
CA HIS A 433 -12.46 -27.19 -6.28
C HIS A 433 -11.14 -26.45 -6.36
N ILE A 434 -10.85 -25.78 -7.48
CA ILE A 434 -9.73 -24.83 -7.56
C ILE A 434 -10.10 -23.55 -6.80
N ILE A 435 -9.29 -23.20 -5.81
CA ILE A 435 -9.50 -22.05 -4.91
C ILE A 435 -8.48 -20.93 -5.11
N SER A 436 -7.37 -21.19 -5.80
CA SER A 436 -6.40 -20.16 -6.16
C SER A 436 -5.73 -20.47 -7.50
N VAL A 437 -5.43 -19.42 -8.26
CA VAL A 437 -4.68 -19.45 -9.53
C VAL A 437 -3.57 -18.42 -9.45
N SER A 438 -2.32 -18.85 -9.63
CA SER A 438 -1.16 -17.95 -9.73
C SER A 438 -0.46 -18.18 -11.05
N TYR A 439 -0.18 -17.11 -11.80
CA TYR A 439 0.48 -17.17 -13.11
C TYR A 439 1.85 -16.51 -13.08
N SER A 440 2.82 -17.12 -13.75
CA SER A 440 4.14 -16.56 -13.98
C SER A 440 4.31 -16.25 -15.47
N ALA A 441 4.43 -14.97 -15.82
CA ALA A 441 4.70 -14.56 -17.20
C ALA A 441 6.11 -14.96 -17.67
N LYS A 442 7.08 -15.11 -16.75
CA LYS A 442 8.46 -15.51 -17.07
C LYS A 442 8.55 -16.93 -17.61
N THR A 443 7.83 -17.86 -16.98
CA THR A 443 7.87 -19.30 -17.27
C THR A 443 6.62 -19.80 -17.99
N LYS A 444 5.59 -18.95 -18.12
CA LYS A 444 4.27 -19.25 -18.68
C LYS A 444 3.54 -20.39 -17.99
N THR A 445 3.83 -20.58 -16.71
CA THR A 445 3.24 -21.61 -15.85
C THR A 445 2.13 -21.03 -14.99
N CYS A 446 1.12 -21.84 -14.72
CA CYS A 446 0.07 -21.56 -13.75
C CYS A 446 0.17 -22.58 -12.61
N ALA A 447 0.10 -22.11 -11.37
CA ALA A 447 -0.09 -22.94 -10.20
C ALA A 447 -1.59 -22.90 -9.82
N LEU A 448 -2.22 -24.06 -9.79
CA LEU A 448 -3.63 -24.23 -9.44
C LEU A 448 -3.72 -24.94 -8.09
N GLN A 449 -4.20 -24.24 -7.07
CA GLN A 449 -4.42 -24.83 -5.74
C GLN A 449 -5.86 -25.34 -5.64
N THR A 450 -6.03 -26.60 -5.26
CA THR A 450 -7.36 -27.13 -4.91
C THR A 450 -7.69 -26.96 -3.43
N ALA A 451 -8.97 -27.07 -3.06
CA ALA A 451 -9.46 -26.92 -1.69
C ALA A 451 -8.84 -27.92 -0.69
N ASN A 452 -8.27 -29.04 -1.16
CA ASN A 452 -7.57 -30.00 -0.31
C ASN A 452 -6.08 -29.65 -0.09
N GLY A 453 -5.59 -28.56 -0.71
CA GLY A 453 -4.22 -28.08 -0.63
C GLY A 453 -3.29 -28.52 -1.77
N GLN A 454 -3.72 -29.44 -2.64
CA GLN A 454 -2.89 -29.94 -3.75
C GLN A 454 -2.59 -28.82 -4.75
N ILE A 455 -1.34 -28.73 -5.17
CA ILE A 455 -0.90 -27.80 -6.21
C ILE A 455 -0.69 -28.54 -7.52
N TRP A 456 -1.34 -28.06 -8.57
CA TRP A 456 -1.14 -28.52 -9.94
C TRP A 456 -0.35 -27.48 -10.72
N LYS A 457 0.58 -27.95 -11.54
CA LYS A 457 1.32 -27.17 -12.52
C LYS A 457 0.63 -27.28 -13.87
N TYR A 458 0.06 -26.18 -14.33
CA TYR A 458 -0.60 -26.08 -15.62
C TYR A 458 0.22 -25.20 -16.57
N VAL A 459 0.59 -25.73 -17.73
CA VAL A 459 1.28 -25.00 -18.79
C VAL A 459 0.32 -24.91 -19.97
N TRP A 460 -0.06 -23.70 -20.37
CA TRP A 460 -1.14 -23.49 -21.33
C TRP A 460 -0.67 -23.47 -22.80
N GLU A 461 0.62 -23.25 -23.06
CA GLU A 461 1.22 -23.28 -24.40
C GLU A 461 2.60 -23.97 -24.41
N PRO A 462 3.03 -24.60 -25.53
CA PRO A 462 2.35 -24.69 -26.83
C PRO A 462 1.17 -25.68 -26.86
N THR A 463 1.16 -26.65 -25.95
CA THR A 463 0.04 -27.58 -25.74
C THR A 463 -0.33 -27.58 -24.26
N PRO A 464 -1.63 -27.49 -23.91
CA PRO A 464 -2.09 -27.58 -22.53
C PRO A 464 -1.61 -28.87 -21.86
N VAL A 465 -0.78 -28.74 -20.81
CA VAL A 465 -0.30 -29.86 -19.99
C VAL A 465 -0.59 -29.54 -18.53
N LEU A 466 -1.15 -30.53 -17.82
CA LEU A 466 -1.41 -30.46 -16.39
C LEU A 466 -0.66 -31.59 -15.70
N ASP A 467 0.24 -31.22 -14.81
CA ASP A 467 0.99 -32.14 -13.97
C ASP A 467 0.86 -31.77 -12.49
N SER A 468 1.19 -32.70 -11.60
CA SER A 468 1.38 -32.36 -10.20
C SER A 468 2.60 -31.45 -10.03
N TRP A 469 2.48 -30.40 -9.23
CA TRP A 469 3.65 -29.58 -8.90
C TRP A 469 4.59 -30.36 -7.99
N LYS A 470 5.86 -30.48 -8.36
CA LYS A 470 6.86 -31.23 -7.58
C LYS A 470 7.94 -30.31 -7.03
N ASP A 471 8.39 -30.61 -5.82
CA ASP A 471 9.56 -29.97 -5.22
C ASP A 471 10.89 -30.58 -5.71
N LYS A 472 12.02 -30.06 -5.22
CA LYS A 472 13.38 -30.55 -5.55
C LYS A 472 13.58 -32.05 -5.29
N LEU A 473 12.82 -32.63 -4.37
CA LEU A 473 12.91 -34.04 -4.01
C LEU A 473 11.96 -34.90 -4.85
N GLY A 474 11.25 -34.30 -5.80
CA GLY A 474 10.26 -34.96 -6.64
C GLY A 474 8.95 -35.27 -5.91
N GLN A 475 8.74 -34.71 -4.72
CA GLN A 475 7.52 -34.90 -3.94
C GLN A 475 6.43 -33.93 -4.42
N ASP A 476 5.20 -34.41 -4.44
CA ASP A 476 4.06 -33.57 -4.77
C ASP A 476 3.91 -32.45 -3.74
N VAL A 477 3.71 -31.23 -4.22
CA VAL A 477 3.54 -30.05 -3.37
C VAL A 477 2.09 -29.93 -2.94
N LYS A 478 1.90 -29.83 -1.62
CA LYS A 478 0.60 -29.72 -0.99
C LYS A 478 0.64 -28.77 0.20
N PHE A 479 -0.08 -27.66 0.11
CA PHE A 479 -0.23 -26.76 1.25
C PHE A 479 -1.26 -27.33 2.24
N GLN A 480 -0.81 -27.70 3.43
CA GLN A 480 -1.69 -28.18 4.50
C GLN A 480 -1.51 -27.33 5.77
N PRO A 481 -2.48 -26.46 6.12
CA PRO A 481 -3.76 -26.20 5.44
C PRO A 481 -3.62 -25.42 4.12
N PRO A 482 -4.66 -25.37 3.26
CA PRO A 482 -4.64 -24.61 2.01
C PRO A 482 -4.36 -23.11 2.26
N CYS A 483 -3.65 -22.48 1.33
CA CYS A 483 -3.32 -21.06 1.41
C CYS A 483 -4.43 -20.18 0.80
N VAL A 484 -4.67 -19.01 1.38
CA VAL A 484 -5.67 -18.03 0.93
C VAL A 484 -5.11 -17.04 -0.09
N GLN A 485 -3.78 -16.88 -0.12
CA GLN A 485 -3.08 -16.12 -1.15
C GLN A 485 -1.86 -16.94 -1.57
N THR A 486 -1.68 -17.11 -2.88
CA THR A 486 -0.55 -17.85 -3.47
C THR A 486 0.13 -17.03 -4.55
N ALA A 487 1.40 -17.34 -4.80
CA ALA A 487 2.16 -16.79 -5.91
C ALA A 487 3.21 -17.80 -6.40
N ILE A 488 3.65 -17.65 -7.64
CA ILE A 488 4.82 -18.34 -8.17
C ILE A 488 6.02 -17.42 -7.97
N VAL A 489 7.13 -17.98 -7.51
CA VAL A 489 8.35 -17.26 -7.20
C VAL A 489 9.56 -18.03 -7.71
N GLU A 490 10.61 -17.32 -8.11
CA GLU A 490 11.88 -17.93 -8.49
C GLU A 490 12.90 -17.72 -7.35
N ILE A 491 13.41 -18.81 -6.79
CA ILE A 491 14.35 -18.80 -5.67
C ILE A 491 15.63 -19.47 -6.13
N ASN A 492 16.70 -18.68 -6.20
CA ASN A 492 18.01 -19.11 -6.71
C ASN A 492 17.93 -19.82 -8.08
N GLY A 493 17.13 -19.27 -9.01
CA GLY A 493 16.94 -19.84 -10.35
C GLY A 493 15.91 -20.97 -10.44
N GLU A 494 15.26 -21.34 -9.33
CA GLU A 494 14.27 -22.40 -9.31
C GLU A 494 12.86 -21.89 -9.04
N GLU A 495 11.93 -22.29 -9.90
CA GLU A 495 10.51 -21.99 -9.75
C GLU A 495 9.89 -22.76 -8.57
N SER A 496 9.29 -22.03 -7.64
CA SER A 496 8.64 -22.54 -6.44
C SER A 496 7.28 -21.87 -6.25
N VAL A 497 6.41 -22.50 -5.46
CA VAL A 497 5.13 -21.90 -5.06
C VAL A 497 5.22 -21.37 -3.65
N LEU A 498 4.78 -20.13 -3.47
CA LEU A 498 4.68 -19.42 -2.20
C LEU A 498 3.20 -19.32 -1.83
N GLY A 499 2.86 -19.58 -0.58
CA GLY A 499 1.49 -19.47 -0.10
C GLY A 499 1.41 -19.00 1.34
N ILE A 500 0.39 -18.22 1.68
CA ILE A 500 0.06 -17.83 3.05
C ILE A 500 -1.34 -18.32 3.42
N THR A 501 -1.47 -18.91 4.61
CA THR A 501 -2.77 -19.35 5.14
C THR A 501 -3.49 -18.21 5.87
N ASP A 502 -4.79 -18.36 6.07
CA ASP A 502 -5.62 -17.50 6.94
C ASP A 502 -5.03 -17.31 8.35
N ARG A 503 -4.38 -18.35 8.87
CA ARG A 503 -3.66 -18.37 10.16
C ARG A 503 -2.23 -17.85 10.10
N SER A 504 -1.88 -17.05 9.08
CA SER A 504 -0.58 -16.35 9.00
C SER A 504 0.64 -17.27 8.88
N ARG A 505 0.46 -18.47 8.31
CA ARG A 505 1.54 -19.43 8.05
C ARG A 505 1.99 -19.31 6.60
N LEU A 506 3.26 -18.98 6.40
CA LEU A 506 3.91 -18.87 5.09
C LEU A 506 4.57 -20.20 4.73
N PHE A 507 4.18 -20.74 3.59
CA PHE A 507 4.75 -21.94 2.99
C PHE A 507 5.50 -21.61 1.70
N ILE A 508 6.62 -22.30 1.48
CA ILE A 508 7.27 -22.40 0.19
C ILE A 508 7.36 -23.87 -0.16
N ASN A 509 6.68 -24.26 -1.24
CA ASN A 509 6.42 -25.66 -1.55
C ASN A 509 5.85 -26.38 -0.30
N ASN A 510 6.45 -27.49 0.11
CA ASN A 510 6.02 -28.25 1.29
C ASN A 510 6.57 -27.70 2.64
N LEU A 511 7.46 -26.71 2.61
CA LEU A 511 8.14 -26.20 3.79
C LEU A 511 7.36 -25.03 4.42
N LEU A 512 7.07 -25.14 5.72
CA LEU A 512 6.62 -24.00 6.53
C LEU A 512 7.84 -23.12 6.84
N VAL A 513 7.90 -21.93 6.25
CA VAL A 513 9.05 -21.02 6.42
C VAL A 513 8.88 -20.12 7.63
N ALA A 514 7.65 -19.63 7.88
CA ALA A 514 7.34 -18.77 9.01
C ALA A 514 5.86 -18.89 9.42
N ALA A 515 5.55 -18.69 10.69
CA ALA A 515 4.19 -18.82 11.24
C ALA A 515 3.59 -17.49 11.75
N ASN A 516 4.21 -16.36 11.39
CA ASN A 516 3.85 -15.04 11.88
C ASN A 516 3.68 -13.99 10.77
N ILE A 517 3.43 -14.41 9.52
CA ILE A 517 3.38 -13.53 8.35
C ILE A 517 1.94 -13.10 8.08
N THR A 518 1.68 -11.80 7.89
CA THR A 518 0.33 -11.24 7.73
C THR A 518 -0.02 -10.84 6.29
N SER A 519 0.98 -10.55 5.47
CA SER A 519 0.83 -10.33 4.03
C SER A 519 2.19 -10.48 3.36
N PHE A 520 2.20 -10.73 2.05
CA PHE A 520 3.41 -10.71 1.24
C PHE A 520 3.21 -10.00 -0.09
N ALA A 521 4.31 -9.50 -0.66
CA ALA A 521 4.39 -9.05 -2.04
C ALA A 521 5.72 -9.50 -2.65
N ILE A 522 5.70 -9.79 -3.95
CA ILE A 522 6.90 -10.16 -4.72
C ILE A 522 7.19 -8.99 -5.66
N TYR A 523 8.45 -8.56 -5.69
CA TYR A 523 8.92 -7.52 -6.59
C TYR A 523 10.30 -7.91 -7.12
N ASP A 524 10.39 -8.13 -8.44
CA ASP A 524 11.60 -8.64 -9.09
C ASP A 524 12.17 -9.88 -8.35
N ASP A 525 13.39 -9.82 -7.84
CA ASP A 525 14.05 -10.86 -7.06
C ASP A 525 13.86 -10.67 -5.53
N PHE A 526 12.85 -9.91 -5.08
CA PHE A 526 12.62 -9.62 -3.66
C PHE A 526 11.28 -10.15 -3.17
N LEU A 527 11.32 -10.72 -1.97
CA LEU A 527 10.14 -11.06 -1.17
C LEU A 527 9.98 -10.08 -0.02
N LEU A 528 8.86 -9.37 -0.02
CA LEU A 528 8.47 -8.47 1.07
C LEU A 528 7.37 -9.12 1.91
N LEU A 529 7.49 -8.99 3.23
CA LEU A 529 6.58 -9.64 4.19
C LEU A 529 6.22 -8.67 5.31
N THR A 530 4.96 -8.65 5.73
CA THR A 530 4.58 -8.06 7.03
C THR A 530 4.42 -9.14 8.07
N THR A 531 4.70 -8.83 9.33
CA THR A 531 4.64 -9.80 10.42
C THR A 531 3.73 -9.35 11.57
N HIS A 532 3.28 -10.31 12.39
CA HIS A 532 2.60 -10.04 13.66
C HIS A 532 3.44 -9.25 14.66
N SER A 533 4.76 -9.23 14.50
CA SER A 533 5.69 -8.41 15.30
C SER A 533 5.80 -6.96 14.82
N HIS A 534 4.90 -6.53 13.93
CA HIS A 534 4.81 -5.16 13.41
C HIS A 534 6.08 -4.74 12.66
N THR A 535 6.61 -5.67 11.85
CA THR A 535 7.75 -5.43 10.98
C THR A 535 7.40 -5.73 9.52
N CYS A 536 7.98 -4.96 8.61
CA CYS A 536 8.12 -5.29 7.20
C CYS A 536 9.52 -5.88 7.00
N ARG A 537 9.60 -7.09 6.45
CA ARG A 537 10.85 -7.74 6.05
C ARG A 537 11.00 -7.68 4.53
N CYS A 538 12.22 -7.54 4.04
CA CYS A 538 12.53 -7.54 2.60
C CYS A 538 13.79 -8.36 2.37
N MET A 539 13.65 -9.48 1.66
CA MET A 539 14.73 -10.44 1.44
C MET A 539 14.95 -10.64 -0.05
N SER A 540 16.21 -10.78 -0.44
CA SER A 540 16.52 -11.19 -1.82
C SER A 540 16.32 -12.69 -1.97
N LEU A 541 15.71 -13.09 -3.07
CA LEU A 541 15.49 -14.46 -3.49
C LEU A 541 16.62 -14.96 -4.39
N ARG A 542 17.46 -14.03 -4.87
CA ARG A 542 18.63 -14.33 -5.67
C ARG A 542 19.81 -14.68 -4.75
N ASN A 543 20.47 -15.80 -5.03
CA ASN A 543 21.59 -16.33 -4.24
C ASN A 543 21.24 -16.71 -2.78
N THR A 544 19.95 -16.81 -2.44
CA THR A 544 19.48 -17.21 -1.09
C THR A 544 18.95 -18.64 -1.15
N SER A 545 19.43 -19.52 -0.28
CA SER A 545 18.85 -20.86 -0.19
C SER A 545 17.56 -20.83 0.64
N LEU A 546 16.68 -21.82 0.43
CA LEU A 546 15.44 -21.94 1.23
C LEU A 546 15.72 -22.04 2.74
N LYS A 547 16.83 -22.68 3.12
CA LYS A 547 17.24 -22.81 4.51
C LYS A 547 17.69 -21.48 5.11
N ASP A 548 18.40 -20.67 4.33
CA ASP A 548 18.82 -19.33 4.76
C ASP A 548 17.60 -18.44 4.94
N LEU A 549 16.63 -18.51 4.01
CA LEU A 549 15.38 -17.77 4.11
C LEU A 549 14.56 -18.14 5.36
N GLU A 550 14.47 -19.44 5.68
CA GLU A 550 13.83 -19.94 6.90
C GLU A 550 14.56 -19.47 8.16
N ALA A 551 15.89 -19.54 8.17
CA ALA A 551 16.72 -19.10 9.28
C ALA A 551 16.59 -17.58 9.51
N ASP A 552 16.61 -16.79 8.44
CA ASP A 552 16.47 -15.34 8.50
C ASP A 552 15.10 -14.95 9.04
N LEU A 553 14.03 -15.60 8.57
CA LEU A 553 12.66 -15.28 8.97
C LEU A 553 12.37 -15.59 10.44
N ASN A 554 12.97 -16.66 10.96
CA ASN A 554 12.82 -17.08 12.35
C ASN A 554 13.90 -16.52 13.30
N GLY A 555 14.99 -15.97 12.75
CA GLY A 555 16.10 -15.41 13.49
C GLY A 555 15.80 -14.05 14.13
N THR A 556 16.57 -13.69 15.15
CA THR A 556 16.54 -12.36 15.77
C THR A 556 17.33 -11.37 14.93
N SER A 557 16.69 -10.29 14.49
CA SER A 557 17.33 -9.22 13.71
C SER A 557 18.34 -8.44 14.53
N ASN A 558 19.52 -8.18 13.96
CA ASN A 558 20.50 -7.26 14.52
C ASN A 558 20.06 -5.79 14.35
N SER A 559 20.64 -4.86 15.11
CA SER A 559 20.31 -3.43 15.01
C SER A 559 20.58 -2.82 13.63
N ASN A 560 21.50 -3.42 12.85
CA ASN A 560 21.92 -2.97 11.53
C ASN A 560 21.37 -3.85 10.38
N ASP A 561 20.37 -4.68 10.65
CA ASP A 561 19.77 -5.55 9.65
C ASP A 561 18.99 -4.72 8.60
N GLU A 562 19.50 -4.68 7.36
CA GLU A 562 18.87 -3.95 6.25
C GLU A 562 17.55 -4.57 5.77
N THR A 563 17.29 -5.83 6.16
CA THR A 563 16.13 -6.61 5.76
C THR A 563 14.91 -6.34 6.62
N VAL A 564 15.02 -5.58 7.72
CA VAL A 564 13.91 -5.35 8.66
C VAL A 564 13.59 -3.86 8.84
N ARG A 565 12.29 -3.55 8.80
CA ARG A 565 11.73 -2.23 9.12
C ARG A 565 10.54 -2.36 10.06
N LYS A 566 10.43 -1.50 11.08
CA LYS A 566 9.20 -1.42 11.91
C LYS A 566 8.08 -0.71 11.16
N VAL A 567 6.85 -1.20 11.31
CA VAL A 567 5.63 -0.65 10.70
C VAL A 567 4.51 -0.57 11.74
N GLU A 568 3.42 0.13 11.42
CA GLU A 568 2.24 0.15 12.29
C GLU A 568 1.62 -1.25 12.45
N ARG A 569 0.96 -1.47 13.60
CA ARG A 569 0.29 -2.74 13.91
C ARG A 569 -0.81 -3.03 12.89
N GLY A 570 -0.73 -4.22 12.29
CA GLY A 570 -1.74 -4.73 11.36
C GLY A 570 -1.63 -4.16 9.94
N SER A 571 -0.57 -3.40 9.63
CA SER A 571 -0.31 -2.95 8.26
C SER A 571 -0.13 -4.14 7.31
N ARG A 572 -0.75 -4.06 6.14
CA ARG A 572 -0.63 -5.04 5.05
C ARG A 572 -0.05 -4.38 3.81
N ILE A 573 0.69 -5.13 3.00
CA ILE A 573 1.26 -4.64 1.75
C ILE A 573 0.16 -4.60 0.69
N VAL A 574 0.01 -3.45 0.04
CA VAL A 574 -0.88 -3.27 -1.12
C VAL A 574 -0.13 -3.57 -2.41
N THR A 575 0.99 -2.87 -2.62
CA THR A 575 1.84 -3.05 -3.81
C THR A 575 3.23 -2.47 -3.57
N VAL A 576 4.18 -2.80 -4.44
CA VAL A 576 5.51 -2.21 -4.52
C VAL A 576 5.61 -1.48 -5.85
N VAL A 577 5.97 -0.19 -5.81
CA VAL A 577 6.11 0.64 -7.01
C VAL A 577 7.44 0.29 -7.69
N PRO A 578 7.42 -0.24 -8.93
CA PRO A 578 8.62 -0.53 -9.68
C PRO A 578 9.45 0.73 -9.88
N GLN A 579 10.78 0.56 -9.92
CA GLN A 579 11.77 1.62 -10.15
C GLN A 579 11.86 2.75 -9.08
N ASP A 580 10.85 2.94 -8.24
CA ASP A 580 10.81 3.99 -7.20
C ASP A 580 11.05 3.43 -5.77
N THR A 581 11.18 2.11 -5.60
CA THR A 581 11.44 1.42 -4.30
C THR A 581 10.37 1.66 -3.21
N LYS A 582 9.28 2.37 -3.54
CA LYS A 582 8.17 2.64 -2.64
C LYS A 582 7.41 1.34 -2.38
N VAL A 583 7.12 1.10 -1.12
CA VAL A 583 6.22 0.05 -0.65
C VAL A 583 4.99 0.76 -0.10
N ILE A 584 3.83 0.43 -0.67
CA ILE A 584 2.55 0.98 -0.24
C ILE A 584 1.94 0.01 0.77
N LEU A 585 1.74 0.50 1.98
CA LEU A 585 1.11 -0.23 3.07
C LEU A 585 -0.30 0.33 3.30
N GLN A 586 -1.23 -0.53 3.71
CA GLN A 586 -2.55 -0.13 4.20
C GLN A 586 -2.73 -0.55 5.66
N MET A 587 -3.10 0.40 6.51
CA MET A 587 -3.34 0.19 7.93
C MET A 587 -4.75 -0.39 8.13
N PRO A 588 -5.05 -1.08 9.26
CA PRO A 588 -6.38 -1.62 9.52
C PRO A 588 -7.52 -0.59 9.48
N ARG A 589 -7.18 0.69 9.70
CA ARG A 589 -8.13 1.81 9.63
C ARG A 589 -8.50 2.22 8.21
N GLY A 590 -7.76 1.76 7.20
CA GLY A 590 -7.94 2.06 5.78
C GLY A 590 -6.99 3.13 5.21
N ASN A 591 -6.21 3.81 6.06
CA ASN A 591 -5.19 4.77 5.64
C ASN A 591 -4.05 4.07 4.87
N LEU A 592 -3.39 4.82 3.99
CA LEU A 592 -2.19 4.38 3.29
C LEU A 592 -0.93 5.00 3.90
N GLU A 593 0.14 4.23 3.95
CA GLU A 593 1.48 4.68 4.31
C GLU A 593 2.45 4.28 3.21
N THR A 594 3.29 5.21 2.77
CA THR A 594 4.35 4.95 1.80
C THR A 594 5.70 4.90 2.50
N VAL A 595 6.39 3.78 2.36
CA VAL A 595 7.72 3.59 2.94
C VAL A 595 8.72 3.18 1.85
N HIS A 596 9.99 3.56 2.02
CA HIS A 596 11.09 3.05 1.20
C HIS A 596 11.87 2.03 2.03
N HIS A 597 11.80 0.76 1.65
CA HIS A 597 12.51 -0.29 2.39
C HIS A 597 14.02 -0.21 2.09
N ARG A 598 14.86 -0.22 3.13
CA ARG A 598 16.32 0.00 2.99
C ARG A 598 16.98 -0.99 2.03
N ALA A 599 16.65 -2.28 2.14
CA ALA A 599 17.10 -3.30 1.19
C ALA A 599 16.80 -2.95 -0.29
N LEU A 600 15.58 -2.50 -0.62
CA LEU A 600 15.22 -2.12 -2.01
C LEU A 600 15.98 -0.87 -2.46
N VAL A 601 16.09 0.12 -1.58
CA VAL A 601 16.82 1.37 -1.85
C VAL A 601 18.29 1.07 -2.17
N LEU A 602 18.94 0.24 -1.36
CA LEU A 602 20.34 -0.13 -1.57
C LEU A 602 20.52 -0.98 -2.82
N ALA A 603 19.61 -1.92 -3.11
CA ALA A 603 19.65 -2.70 -4.34
C ALA A 603 19.57 -1.80 -5.59
N GLN A 604 18.67 -0.81 -5.57
CA GLN A 604 18.51 0.14 -6.68
C GLN A 604 19.73 1.06 -6.82
N ILE A 605 20.28 1.57 -5.70
CA ILE A 605 21.51 2.38 -5.71
C ILE A 605 22.68 1.57 -6.28
N ARG A 606 22.90 0.34 -5.80
CA ARG A 606 23.96 -0.55 -6.31
C ARG A 606 23.82 -0.79 -7.82
N LYS A 607 22.59 -0.94 -8.33
CA LYS A 607 22.30 -1.04 -9.77
C LYS A 607 22.73 0.22 -10.53
N TRP A 608 22.35 1.40 -10.05
CA TRP A 608 22.76 2.68 -10.66
C TRP A 608 24.27 2.89 -10.63
N LEU A 609 24.94 2.58 -9.52
CA LEU A 609 26.40 2.69 -9.39
C LEU A 609 27.12 1.76 -10.36
N ASN A 610 26.66 0.51 -10.50
CA ASN A 610 27.20 -0.43 -11.48
C ASN A 610 27.05 0.07 -12.94
N SER A 611 25.98 0.82 -13.22
CA SER A 611 25.74 1.45 -14.53
C SER A 611 26.35 2.85 -14.67
N CYS A 612 27.13 3.32 -13.69
CA CYS A 612 27.71 4.68 -13.65
C CYS A 612 26.67 5.82 -13.75
N LEU A 613 25.46 5.59 -13.25
CA LEU A 613 24.37 6.56 -13.10
C LEU A 613 24.46 7.24 -11.73
N TYR A 614 25.50 8.06 -11.56
CA TYR A 614 25.85 8.69 -10.30
C TYR A 614 24.84 9.76 -9.86
N ARG A 615 24.21 10.48 -10.80
CA ARG A 615 23.23 11.51 -10.47
C ARG A 615 22.00 10.92 -9.78
N GLU A 616 21.43 9.89 -10.37
CA GLU A 616 20.25 9.19 -9.86
C GLU A 616 20.54 8.57 -8.49
N ALA A 617 21.70 7.92 -8.35
CA ALA A 617 22.17 7.39 -7.07
C ALA A 617 22.31 8.49 -6.01
N PHE A 618 23.01 9.58 -6.32
CA PHE A 618 23.22 10.68 -5.38
C PHE A 618 21.92 11.35 -4.93
N GLU A 619 21.02 11.65 -5.88
CA GLU A 619 19.72 12.29 -5.57
C GLU A 619 18.88 11.40 -4.64
N CYS A 620 18.83 10.09 -4.91
CA CYS A 620 18.16 9.12 -4.05
C CYS A 620 18.79 9.03 -2.66
N MET A 621 20.12 8.87 -2.60
CA MET A 621 20.87 8.78 -1.34
C MET A 621 20.67 10.02 -0.47
N ARG A 622 20.72 11.22 -1.06
CA ARG A 622 20.49 12.49 -0.36
C ARG A 622 19.05 12.59 0.16
N LYS A 623 18.05 12.25 -0.66
CA LYS A 623 16.62 12.32 -0.29
C LYS A 623 16.28 11.35 0.84
N LEU A 624 16.83 10.13 0.80
CA LEU A 624 16.56 9.06 1.74
C LEU A 624 17.60 8.95 2.87
N ARG A 625 18.56 9.88 2.92
CA ARG A 625 19.64 9.96 3.92
C ARG A 625 20.47 8.66 4.02
N ILE A 626 20.80 8.09 2.87
CA ILE A 626 21.82 7.03 2.76
C ILE A 626 23.20 7.71 2.73
N ASN A 627 24.16 7.16 3.48
CA ASN A 627 25.49 7.74 3.63
C ASN A 627 26.23 7.77 2.27
N LEU A 628 26.70 8.95 1.89
CA LEU A 628 27.30 9.23 0.59
C LEU A 628 28.61 8.49 0.30
N ASN A 629 29.27 7.94 1.33
CA ASN A 629 30.48 7.13 1.15
C ASN A 629 30.25 5.91 0.24
N LEU A 630 29.02 5.41 0.15
CA LEU A 630 28.67 4.28 -0.72
C LEU A 630 28.93 4.56 -2.21
N LEU A 631 28.93 5.83 -2.65
CA LEU A 631 29.28 6.20 -4.03
C LEU A 631 30.70 5.76 -4.43
N TYR A 632 31.61 5.72 -3.45
CA TYR A 632 32.97 5.24 -3.61
C TYR A 632 33.11 3.79 -3.12
N ASP A 633 32.65 3.50 -1.90
CA ASP A 633 32.91 2.22 -1.21
C ASP A 633 32.30 1.01 -1.94
N HIS A 634 31.21 1.21 -2.70
CA HIS A 634 30.58 0.13 -3.47
C HIS A 634 31.52 -0.48 -4.52
N ASN A 635 32.27 0.37 -5.23
CA ASN A 635 33.28 -0.07 -6.19
C ASN A 635 34.35 1.03 -6.37
N PRO A 636 35.38 1.03 -5.50
CA PRO A 636 36.41 2.07 -5.50
C PRO A 636 37.10 2.24 -6.85
N GLN A 637 37.41 1.13 -7.53
CA GLN A 637 38.09 1.17 -8.82
C GLN A 637 37.22 1.81 -9.91
N ALA A 638 35.95 1.38 -10.01
CA ALA A 638 35.03 1.94 -11.00
C ALA A 638 34.75 3.44 -10.77
N PHE A 639 34.70 3.89 -9.50
CA PHE A 639 34.59 5.31 -9.20
C PHE A 639 35.83 6.08 -9.68
N LEU A 640 37.03 5.60 -9.33
CA LEU A 640 38.30 6.25 -9.70
C LEU A 640 38.48 6.36 -11.22
N ASP A 641 38.09 5.31 -11.96
CA ASP A 641 38.16 5.30 -13.43
C ASP A 641 37.13 6.27 -14.08
N ASN A 642 36.08 6.66 -13.36
CA ASN A 642 34.96 7.45 -13.88
C ASN A 642 34.70 8.76 -13.12
N VAL A 643 35.68 9.32 -12.41
CA VAL A 643 35.50 10.57 -11.62
C VAL A 643 35.12 11.76 -12.52
N ASP A 644 35.70 11.86 -13.72
CA ASP A 644 35.31 12.88 -14.71
C ASP A 644 33.78 12.82 -15.00
N LEU A 645 33.20 11.61 -15.09
CA LEU A 645 31.78 11.41 -15.33
C LEU A 645 30.95 11.78 -14.09
N PHE A 646 31.41 11.38 -12.89
CA PHE A 646 30.77 11.74 -11.63
C PHE A 646 30.62 13.27 -11.48
N VAL A 647 31.70 14.02 -11.66
CA VAL A 647 31.68 15.50 -11.53
C VAL A 647 30.73 16.13 -12.56
N ARG A 648 30.73 15.63 -13.80
CA ARG A 648 29.81 16.10 -14.86
C ARG A 648 28.34 15.80 -14.59
N GLN A 649 28.03 14.63 -14.03
CA GLN A 649 26.65 14.23 -13.76
C GLN A 649 26.05 14.98 -12.57
N ILE A 650 26.82 15.17 -11.49
CA ILE A 650 26.37 15.92 -10.31
C ILE A 650 26.26 17.40 -10.63
N ASP A 651 27.27 17.98 -11.30
CA ASP A 651 27.39 19.36 -11.81
C ASP A 651 27.29 20.51 -10.78
N SER A 652 26.57 20.28 -9.68
CA SER A 652 26.32 21.24 -8.61
C SER A 652 27.47 21.27 -7.60
N VAL A 653 28.08 22.45 -7.49
CA VAL A 653 29.15 22.77 -6.52
C VAL A 653 28.73 22.42 -5.08
N ASN A 654 27.48 22.73 -4.72
CA ASN A 654 26.96 22.44 -3.38
C ASN A 654 26.88 20.93 -3.10
N TYR A 655 26.50 20.13 -4.08
CA TYR A 655 26.40 18.67 -3.94
C TYR A 655 27.76 17.99 -3.93
N ILE A 656 28.72 18.49 -4.72
CA ILE A 656 30.10 18.03 -4.66
C ILE A 656 30.73 18.36 -3.30
N ASN A 657 30.50 19.57 -2.78
CA ASN A 657 30.96 19.97 -1.44
C ASN A 657 30.35 19.08 -0.35
N LEU A 658 29.05 18.79 -0.44
CA LEU A 658 28.39 17.86 0.47
C LEU A 658 29.10 16.49 0.46
N PHE A 659 29.35 15.93 -0.73
CA PHE A 659 30.07 14.65 -0.86
C PHE A 659 31.48 14.70 -0.23
N LEU A 660 32.28 15.73 -0.54
CA LEU A 660 33.65 15.89 0.01
C LEU A 660 33.67 16.12 1.53
N THR A 661 32.62 16.72 2.09
CA THR A 661 32.52 16.93 3.55
C THR A 661 32.05 15.69 4.30
N GLU A 662 31.23 14.83 3.68
CA GLU A 662 30.67 13.63 4.31
C GLU A 662 31.58 12.39 4.18
N ILE A 663 32.57 12.41 3.28
CA ILE A 663 33.50 11.31 3.09
C ILE A 663 34.34 11.04 4.36
N LYS A 664 34.50 9.76 4.70
CA LYS A 664 35.22 9.26 5.87
C LYS A 664 36.14 8.10 5.48
N GLU A 665 37.09 7.78 6.35
CA GLU A 665 38.00 6.63 6.17
C GLU A 665 37.30 5.28 6.35
N GLU A 666 36.19 5.22 7.11
CA GLU A 666 35.44 3.98 7.29
C GLU A 666 34.82 3.50 5.97
N ASP A 667 34.89 2.19 5.72
CA ASP A 667 34.21 1.54 4.60
C ASP A 667 32.78 1.18 5.02
N VAL A 668 31.79 1.86 4.43
CA VAL A 668 30.39 1.67 4.80
C VAL A 668 29.81 0.35 4.33
N THR A 669 30.45 -0.35 3.38
CA THR A 669 30.04 -1.68 2.91
C THR A 669 30.41 -2.80 3.87
N THR A 670 31.29 -2.56 4.84
CA THR A 670 31.65 -3.52 5.88
C THR A 670 30.88 -3.32 7.18
N THR A 671 30.30 -2.13 7.37
CA THR A 671 29.69 -1.70 8.63
C THR A 671 28.19 -1.48 8.51
N MET A 672 27.76 -0.46 7.77
CA MET A 672 26.37 0.00 7.70
C MET A 672 25.56 -0.66 6.59
N TYR A 673 26.21 -1.09 5.51
CA TYR A 673 25.58 -1.64 4.30
C TYR A 673 26.27 -2.94 3.84
N PRO A 674 26.32 -3.98 4.68
CA PRO A 674 26.97 -5.25 4.34
C PRO A 674 26.41 -5.82 3.03
N THR A 675 27.31 -6.23 2.13
CA THR A 675 26.96 -6.92 0.89
C THR A 675 27.05 -8.44 1.09
N HIS A 676 25.90 -9.11 1.12
CA HIS A 676 25.82 -10.56 1.27
C HIS A 676 26.36 -11.36 0.05
N SER A 677 26.65 -10.69 -1.07
CA SER A 677 26.98 -11.34 -2.35
C SER A 677 28.44 -11.23 -2.79
N ALA A 678 29.33 -10.64 -2.00
CA ALA A 678 30.75 -10.62 -2.31
C ALA A 678 31.48 -11.59 -1.38
N SER A 679 31.84 -12.76 -1.91
CA SER A 679 33.03 -13.47 -1.46
C SER A 679 34.14 -12.43 -1.39
N SER A 680 34.51 -12.06 -0.17
CA SER A 680 35.51 -11.06 0.13
C SER A 680 36.79 -11.39 -0.61
N VAL A 681 37.01 -10.77 -1.77
CA VAL A 681 38.37 -10.55 -2.24
C VAL A 681 38.88 -9.49 -1.26
N PRO A 682 39.82 -9.81 -0.37
CA PRO A 682 40.43 -8.78 0.45
C PRO A 682 41.06 -7.82 -0.55
N SER A 683 40.53 -6.61 -0.65
CA SER A 683 41.26 -5.52 -1.26
C SER A 683 42.53 -5.38 -0.43
N ALA A 684 43.62 -5.94 -0.95
CA ALA A 684 44.94 -5.73 -0.42
C ALA A 684 45.25 -4.25 -0.67
N GLN A 685 44.87 -3.38 0.27
CA GLN A 685 45.41 -2.03 0.36
C GLN A 685 46.91 -2.17 0.64
N LYS A 686 47.69 -2.28 -0.45
CA LYS A 686 49.16 -2.28 -0.48
C LYS A 686 49.74 -0.87 -0.63
N SER A 687 48.98 0.18 -0.34
CA SER A 687 49.49 1.55 -0.27
C SER A 687 49.06 2.17 1.05
N GLY A 688 49.98 2.79 1.78
CA GLY A 688 49.66 3.58 2.98
C GLY A 688 48.89 4.88 2.69
N ALA A 689 48.17 4.94 1.56
CA ALA A 689 47.41 6.10 1.11
C ALA A 689 45.97 5.99 1.66
N LYS A 690 45.54 7.06 2.34
CA LYS A 690 44.24 7.11 3.01
C LYS A 690 43.11 7.37 2.00
N LYS A 691 41.93 6.81 2.25
CA LYS A 691 40.77 6.85 1.33
C LYS A 691 40.37 8.29 1.02
N VAL A 692 40.28 9.13 2.03
CA VAL A 692 39.86 10.54 1.89
C VAL A 692 40.85 11.32 1.02
N ASP A 693 42.15 11.08 1.21
CA ASP A 693 43.20 11.78 0.45
C ASP A 693 43.14 11.40 -1.04
N ILE A 694 42.96 10.12 -1.36
CA ILE A 694 42.81 9.64 -2.75
C ILE A 694 41.60 10.30 -3.42
N ILE A 695 40.45 10.30 -2.76
CA ILE A 695 39.22 10.89 -3.31
C ILE A 695 39.39 12.39 -3.52
N CYS A 696 39.97 13.10 -2.54
CA CYS A 696 40.22 14.54 -2.65
C CYS A 696 41.15 14.87 -3.82
N ASP A 697 42.25 14.12 -3.99
CA ASP A 697 43.23 14.36 -5.04
C ASP A 697 42.64 14.11 -6.44
N VAL A 698 41.91 13.00 -6.65
CA VAL A 698 41.32 12.66 -7.96
C VAL A 698 40.14 13.57 -8.30
N MET A 699 39.27 13.88 -7.34
CA MET A 699 38.18 14.86 -7.52
C MET A 699 38.75 16.23 -7.89
N ARG A 700 39.82 16.66 -7.22
CA ARG A 700 40.48 17.94 -7.51
C ARG A 700 41.01 17.99 -8.94
N ALA A 701 41.74 16.97 -9.37
CA ALA A 701 42.27 16.88 -10.73
C ALA A 701 41.15 16.93 -11.79
N ALA A 702 40.04 16.22 -11.56
CA ALA A 702 38.88 16.25 -12.45
C ALA A 702 38.22 17.64 -12.50
N MET A 703 38.03 18.30 -11.36
CA MET A 703 37.43 19.64 -11.31
C MET A 703 38.32 20.71 -11.97
N GLU A 704 39.63 20.65 -11.76
CA GLU A 704 40.61 21.55 -12.41
C GLU A 704 40.66 21.34 -13.92
N LYS A 705 40.57 20.09 -14.39
CA LYS A 705 40.51 19.77 -15.82
C LYS A 705 39.22 20.25 -16.48
N LEU A 706 38.09 20.18 -15.77
CA LEU A 706 36.77 20.52 -16.33
C LEU A 706 36.50 22.02 -16.34
N ASN A 707 36.53 22.67 -15.17
CA ASN A 707 36.31 24.10 -15.04
C ASN A 707 36.77 24.62 -13.66
N PRO A 708 38.01 25.13 -13.54
CA PRO A 708 38.54 25.64 -12.28
C PRO A 708 37.73 26.79 -11.68
N GLN A 709 37.12 27.65 -12.52
CA GLN A 709 36.36 28.81 -12.06
C GLN A 709 35.03 28.39 -11.46
N LYS A 710 34.29 27.49 -12.12
CA LYS A 710 33.01 26.96 -11.61
C LYS A 710 33.21 26.19 -10.31
N TYR A 711 34.20 25.31 -10.25
CA TYR A 711 34.42 24.40 -9.12
C TYR A 711 35.38 24.95 -8.06
N CYS A 712 35.66 26.25 -8.07
CA CYS A 712 36.62 26.90 -7.18
C CYS A 712 36.43 26.51 -5.69
N LEU A 713 35.20 26.62 -5.17
CA LEU A 713 34.90 26.27 -3.77
C LEU A 713 35.08 24.77 -3.48
N SER A 714 34.79 23.90 -4.45
CA SER A 714 34.99 22.45 -4.30
C SER A 714 36.45 22.06 -4.35
N ILE A 715 37.25 22.74 -5.17
CA ILE A 715 38.70 22.59 -5.19
C ILE A 715 39.30 23.03 -3.85
N LEU A 716 38.84 24.14 -3.27
CA LEU A 716 39.27 24.55 -1.91
C LEU A 716 38.86 23.51 -0.86
N THR A 717 37.65 22.97 -0.95
CA THR A 717 37.18 21.90 -0.04
C THR A 717 38.08 20.67 -0.11
N SER A 718 38.53 20.25 -1.29
CA SER A 718 39.39 19.08 -1.43
C SER A 718 40.80 19.26 -0.88
N TYR A 719 41.32 20.50 -0.77
CA TYR A 719 42.57 20.77 -0.03
C TYR A 719 42.38 20.66 1.49
N VAL A 720 41.27 21.19 1.99
CA VAL A 720 40.98 21.25 3.44
C VAL A 720 40.59 19.90 4.01
N ARG A 721 39.86 19.08 3.25
CA ARG A 721 39.29 17.81 3.73
C ARG A 721 40.26 16.65 3.77
N LYS A 722 41.49 16.82 3.28
CA LYS A 722 42.56 15.82 3.42
C LYS A 722 42.84 15.51 4.87
N THR A 723 43.36 14.33 5.14
CA THR A 723 43.69 13.90 6.50
C THR A 723 44.80 14.74 7.14
N ALA A 724 45.66 15.33 6.30
CA ALA A 724 46.51 16.47 6.65
C ALA A 724 46.05 17.67 5.79
N PRO A 725 45.27 18.62 6.36
CA PRO A 725 44.73 19.75 5.60
C PRO A 725 45.81 20.61 4.93
N GLU A 726 45.69 20.81 3.63
CA GLU A 726 46.63 21.59 2.80
C GLU A 726 46.26 23.09 2.81
N LEU A 727 46.13 23.68 4.01
CA LEU A 727 45.62 25.06 4.22
C LEU A 727 46.46 26.15 3.56
N GLU A 728 47.78 26.00 3.52
CA GLU A 728 48.67 26.96 2.83
C GLU A 728 48.34 27.05 1.34
N THR A 729 48.15 25.91 0.69
CA THR A 729 47.82 25.84 -0.74
C THR A 729 46.43 26.42 -1.02
N ALA A 730 45.46 26.13 -0.14
CA ALA A 730 44.12 26.69 -0.24
C ALA A 730 44.14 28.23 -0.12
N LEU A 731 44.89 28.77 0.85
CA LEU A 731 45.05 30.22 1.04
C LEU A 731 45.82 30.89 -0.09
N GLN A 732 46.82 30.21 -0.67
CA GLN A 732 47.51 30.69 -1.86
C GLN A 732 46.55 30.84 -3.05
N LYS A 733 45.64 29.88 -3.27
CA LYS A 733 44.60 30.01 -4.29
C LYS A 733 43.63 31.17 -4.01
N VAL A 734 43.28 31.43 -2.75
CA VAL A 734 42.47 32.61 -2.38
C VAL A 734 43.21 33.91 -2.68
N HIS A 735 44.52 33.94 -2.44
CA HIS A 735 45.37 35.06 -2.80
C HIS A 735 45.44 35.28 -4.33
N GLU A 736 45.59 34.21 -5.12
CA GLU A 736 45.55 34.29 -6.59
C GLU A 736 44.22 34.86 -7.11
N LEU A 737 43.09 34.50 -6.50
CA LEU A 737 41.76 35.07 -6.83
C LEU A 737 41.65 36.57 -6.50
N ARG A 738 42.47 37.07 -5.57
CA ARG A 738 42.50 38.49 -5.20
C ARG A 738 43.39 39.28 -6.15
N GLU A 739 44.57 38.76 -6.51
CA GLU A 739 45.49 39.43 -7.44
C GLU A 739 44.99 39.41 -8.88
N SER A 740 44.37 38.30 -9.29
CA SER A 740 43.79 38.11 -10.63
C SER A 740 42.31 37.76 -10.52
N PRO A 741 41.43 38.75 -10.22
CA PRO A 741 40.01 38.50 -10.08
C PRO A 741 39.44 37.94 -11.39
N PRO A 742 38.73 36.79 -11.36
CA PRO A 742 38.07 36.24 -12.53
C PRO A 742 36.86 37.11 -12.94
N SER A 743 36.11 36.69 -13.96
CA SER A 743 34.91 37.42 -14.42
C SER A 743 33.92 37.70 -13.28
N PRO A 744 33.02 38.70 -13.41
CA PRO A 744 32.09 39.09 -12.33
C PRO A 744 31.19 37.96 -11.81
N ASP A 745 30.98 36.92 -12.63
CA ASP A 745 30.16 35.74 -12.29
C ASP A 745 30.95 34.62 -11.58
N ALA A 746 32.26 34.79 -11.36
CA ALA A 746 33.13 33.82 -10.70
C ALA A 746 33.36 34.16 -9.23
N VAL A 747 33.78 33.14 -8.46
CA VAL A 747 33.92 33.23 -6.99
C VAL A 747 35.00 34.24 -6.61
N SER A 748 34.63 35.22 -5.80
CA SER A 748 35.57 36.22 -5.27
C SER A 748 36.43 35.66 -4.14
N ALA A 749 37.59 36.27 -3.89
CA ALA A 749 38.45 35.92 -2.75
C ALA A 749 37.71 36.06 -1.40
N GLU A 750 36.80 37.04 -1.27
CA GLU A 750 36.00 37.22 -0.05
C GLU A 750 34.99 36.08 0.17
N GLU A 751 34.34 35.61 -0.90
CA GLU A 751 33.38 34.50 -0.83
C GLU A 751 34.10 33.17 -0.54
N ALA A 752 35.24 32.93 -1.19
CA ALA A 752 36.09 31.78 -0.94
C ALA A 752 36.57 31.74 0.52
N LEU A 753 36.99 32.89 1.06
CA LEU A 753 37.45 32.99 2.44
C LEU A 753 36.31 32.80 3.45
N LYS A 754 35.13 33.40 3.20
CA LYS A 754 33.93 33.14 4.02
C LYS A 754 33.55 31.66 4.02
N TYR A 755 33.67 31.00 2.87
CA TYR A 755 33.39 29.57 2.75
C TYR A 755 34.38 28.72 3.55
N LEU A 756 35.69 29.00 3.46
CA LEU A 756 36.73 28.31 4.23
C LEU A 756 36.53 28.42 5.75
N LEU A 757 36.06 29.58 6.22
CA LEU A 757 35.74 29.80 7.65
C LEU A 757 34.61 28.90 8.18
N PHE A 758 33.79 28.30 7.31
CA PHE A 758 32.82 27.27 7.73
C PHE A 758 33.44 25.88 7.89
N LEU A 759 34.61 25.62 7.29
CA LEU A 759 35.24 24.31 7.24
C LEU A 759 36.44 24.17 8.20
N VAL A 760 37.08 25.28 8.57
CA VAL A 760 38.35 25.33 9.30
C VAL A 760 38.21 26.24 10.52
N ASP A 761 38.92 25.92 11.60
CA ASP A 761 38.99 26.82 12.76
C ASP A 761 39.58 28.18 12.39
N VAL A 762 39.01 29.24 12.96
CA VAL A 762 39.41 30.63 12.71
C VAL A 762 40.90 30.87 13.03
N ASN A 763 41.40 30.29 14.11
CA ASN A 763 42.78 30.52 14.54
C ASN A 763 43.75 29.76 13.65
N GLU A 764 43.42 28.53 13.26
CA GLU A 764 44.23 27.77 12.30
C GLU A 764 44.30 28.50 10.96
N LEU A 765 43.17 29.00 10.44
CA LEU A 765 43.15 29.73 9.17
C LEU A 765 43.98 31.03 9.26
N TYR A 766 43.92 31.75 10.38
CA TYR A 766 44.72 32.94 10.64
C TYR A 766 46.23 32.63 10.72
N ASP A 767 46.61 31.60 11.47
CA ASP A 767 48.00 31.17 11.64
C ASP A 767 48.60 30.71 10.30
N HIS A 768 47.84 29.96 9.50
CA HIS A 768 48.25 29.58 8.15
C HIS A 768 48.30 30.77 7.18
N SER A 769 47.45 31.79 7.35
CA SER A 769 47.54 33.03 6.56
C SER A 769 48.79 33.84 6.88
N LEU A 770 49.23 33.88 8.15
CA LEU A 770 50.52 34.48 8.51
C LEU A 770 51.68 33.78 7.78
N GLY A 771 51.56 32.46 7.61
CA GLY A 771 52.53 31.62 6.91
C GLY A 771 52.68 31.86 5.41
N THR A 772 51.77 32.62 4.77
CA THR A 772 51.92 33.02 3.35
C THR A 772 52.77 34.29 3.19
N TYR A 773 53.04 35.00 4.30
CA TYR A 773 53.73 36.29 4.34
C TYR A 773 53.01 37.46 3.63
N ASP A 774 51.77 37.28 3.19
CA ASP A 774 50.94 38.36 2.65
C ASP A 774 50.07 38.98 3.76
N PHE A 775 50.49 40.15 4.23
CA PHE A 775 49.81 40.89 5.29
C PHE A 775 48.39 41.32 4.92
N ASP A 776 48.09 41.53 3.64
CA ASP A 776 46.76 41.94 3.23
C ASP A 776 45.79 40.76 3.28
N LEU A 777 46.23 39.56 2.87
CA LEU A 777 45.46 38.33 3.06
C LEU A 777 45.22 38.06 4.56
N VAL A 778 46.24 38.27 5.40
CA VAL A 778 46.11 38.11 6.86
C VAL A 778 45.09 39.08 7.46
N ILE A 779 45.10 40.35 7.03
CA ILE A 779 44.11 41.34 7.46
C ILE A 779 42.72 40.92 7.02
N MET A 780 42.56 40.48 5.77
CA MET A 780 41.29 39.99 5.25
C MET A 780 40.76 38.80 6.06
N VAL A 781 41.61 37.82 6.39
CA VAL A 781 41.25 36.67 7.26
C VAL A 781 40.84 37.17 8.64
N ALA A 782 41.60 38.08 9.25
CA ALA A 782 41.31 38.62 10.58
C ALA A 782 39.98 39.39 10.63
N GLU A 783 39.71 40.24 9.63
CA GLU A 783 38.48 41.02 9.54
C GLU A 783 37.25 40.14 9.33
N LYS A 784 37.32 39.18 8.40
CA LYS A 784 36.19 38.29 8.11
C LYS A 784 35.96 37.25 9.20
N SER A 785 36.96 36.95 10.02
CA SER A 785 36.87 36.02 11.15
C SER A 785 36.48 36.67 12.49
N GLN A 786 36.22 37.98 12.52
CA GLN A 786 35.84 38.73 13.73
C GLN A 786 36.87 38.67 14.87
N LYS A 787 38.16 38.48 14.57
CA LYS A 787 39.24 38.63 15.56
C LYS A 787 39.31 40.07 16.04
N ASP A 788 39.64 40.29 17.32
CA ASP A 788 39.74 41.66 17.87
C ASP A 788 40.90 42.41 17.19
N PRO A 789 40.62 43.55 16.53
CA PRO A 789 41.65 44.41 15.94
C PRO A 789 42.77 44.81 16.92
N LYS A 790 42.47 44.87 18.22
CA LYS A 790 43.47 45.18 19.26
C LYS A 790 44.46 44.04 19.49
N GLU A 791 44.14 42.81 19.11
CA GLU A 791 45.03 41.66 19.26
C GLU A 791 45.95 41.49 18.06
N TYR A 792 45.42 41.57 16.82
CA TYR A 792 46.22 41.29 15.64
C TYR A 792 46.93 42.51 15.04
N LEU A 793 46.34 43.72 15.08
CA LEU A 793 46.95 44.91 14.46
C LEU A 793 48.31 45.30 15.10
N PRO A 794 48.49 45.28 16.44
CA PRO A 794 49.79 45.58 17.03
C PRO A 794 50.87 44.58 16.62
N PHE A 795 50.50 43.30 16.49
CA PHE A 795 51.39 42.23 16.06
C PHE A 795 51.81 42.41 14.59
N LEU A 796 50.86 42.64 13.68
CA LEU A 796 51.16 42.89 12.27
C LEU A 796 51.98 44.18 12.06
N ASN A 797 51.67 45.25 12.79
CA ASN A 797 52.43 46.51 12.70
C ASN A 797 53.87 46.38 13.21
N LYS A 798 54.12 45.48 14.17
CA LYS A 798 55.49 45.15 14.62
C LYS A 798 56.24 44.38 13.53
N LEU A 799 55.59 43.42 12.87
CA LEU A 799 56.19 42.63 11.80
C LEU A 799 56.48 43.46 10.54
N LYS A 800 55.61 44.41 10.16
CA LYS A 800 55.81 45.30 8.99
C LYS A 800 57.05 46.20 9.10
N LYS A 801 57.58 46.44 10.30
CA LYS A 801 58.78 47.26 10.55
C LYS A 801 60.10 46.49 10.45
N MET A 802 60.05 45.16 10.32
CA MET A 802 61.22 44.30 10.25
C MET A 802 61.74 44.18 8.81
N GLU A 803 63.04 43.93 8.65
CA GLU A 803 63.63 43.52 7.36
C GLU A 803 63.00 42.21 6.87
N THR A 804 62.86 42.04 5.55
CA THR A 804 62.07 40.96 4.93
C THR A 804 62.44 39.55 5.41
N ASN A 805 63.72 39.21 5.49
CA ASN A 805 64.13 37.87 5.94
C ASN A 805 63.94 37.71 7.45
N TYR A 806 64.22 38.74 8.24
CA TYR A 806 63.99 38.73 9.69
C TYR A 806 62.50 38.68 10.07
N GLN A 807 61.66 39.33 9.26
CA GLN A 807 60.21 39.27 9.35
C GLN A 807 59.71 37.83 9.15
N ARG A 808 60.14 37.16 8.07
CA ARG A 808 59.78 35.77 7.77
C ARG A 808 60.29 34.80 8.84
N TYR A 809 61.51 35.00 9.34
CA TYR A 809 62.03 34.26 10.52
C TYR A 809 61.11 34.41 11.74
N THR A 810 60.69 35.64 12.07
CA THR A 810 59.87 35.93 13.24
C THR A 810 58.47 35.30 13.12
N ILE A 811 57.88 35.33 11.93
CA ILE A 811 56.60 34.69 11.61
C ILE A 811 56.71 33.16 11.73
N ASP A 812 57.68 32.53 11.07
CA ASP A 812 57.83 31.07 11.13
C ASP A 812 58.18 30.58 12.54
N LYS A 813 58.95 31.36 13.32
CA LYS A 813 59.19 31.07 14.73
C LYS A 813 57.90 31.13 15.56
N HIS A 814 57.03 32.12 15.30
CA HIS A 814 55.73 32.24 15.96
C HIS A 814 54.82 31.05 15.63
N LEU A 815 54.80 30.63 14.36
CA LEU A 815 54.05 29.47 13.86
C LEU A 815 54.72 28.12 14.20
N LYS A 816 55.81 28.12 14.97
CA LYS A 816 56.60 26.93 15.35
C LYS A 816 57.18 26.13 14.18
N ARG A 817 57.38 26.78 13.02
CA ARG A 817 57.97 26.23 11.79
C ARG A 817 59.49 26.40 11.82
N TYR A 818 60.15 25.82 12.82
CA TYR A 818 61.56 26.09 13.13
C TYR A 818 62.52 25.84 11.96
N LYS A 819 62.22 24.86 11.09
CA LYS A 819 63.03 24.58 9.90
C LYS A 819 62.99 25.74 8.90
N LYS A 820 61.80 26.22 8.52
CA LYS A 820 61.64 27.39 7.63
C LYS A 820 62.20 28.66 8.29
N ALA A 821 62.00 28.82 9.61
CA ALA A 821 62.56 29.95 10.34
C ALA A 821 64.10 30.03 10.22
N LEU A 822 64.80 28.89 10.39
CA LEU A 822 66.26 28.83 10.25
C LEU A 822 66.74 29.14 8.82
N GLU A 823 65.97 28.74 7.79
CA GLU A 823 66.28 29.05 6.39
C GLU A 823 66.15 30.54 6.05
N HIS A 824 65.26 31.28 6.71
CA HIS A 824 65.18 32.73 6.54
C HIS A 824 66.24 33.44 7.38
N LEU A 825 66.52 32.94 8.59
CA LEU A 825 67.55 33.49 9.46
C LEU A 825 68.94 33.41 8.83
N SER A 826 69.24 32.35 8.06
CA SER A 826 70.52 32.23 7.34
C SER A 826 70.67 33.20 6.17
N LYS A 827 69.58 33.84 5.73
CA LYS A 827 69.57 34.86 4.67
C LYS A 827 69.59 36.28 5.21
N CYS A 828 69.36 36.46 6.51
CA CYS A 828 69.64 37.70 7.20
C CYS A 828 71.18 37.85 7.25
N GLY A 829 71.73 38.79 6.47
CA GLY A 829 73.19 38.97 6.36
C GLY A 829 73.88 39.22 7.70
N GLU A 830 75.21 39.04 7.71
CA GLU A 830 76.05 39.38 8.86
C GLU A 830 75.79 40.85 9.26
N CYS A 831 75.54 41.02 10.56
CA CYS A 831 74.94 42.19 11.20
C CYS A 831 75.59 43.54 10.88
#